data_AF-A0A540X8F9-F1
#
_entry.id   AF-A0A540X8F9-F1
#
_cell.length_a   1.000
_cell.length_b   1.000
_cell.length_c   1.000
_cell.angle_alpha   90.00
_cell.angle_beta   90.00
_cell.angle_gamma   90.00
#
_symmetry.space_group_name_H-M   'P 1'
#
loop_
_entity.id
_entity.type
_entity.pdbx_description
1 polymer ?
#
loop_
_entity_poly.entity_id
_entity_poly.type
_entity_poly.pdbx_seq_one_letter_code
_entity_poly.pdbx_strand_id
1 'polypeptide(L)'
;MKRAWLRWMSVLSLGALFVTGNALAQAPVTVSPETLRAERRVKLVKLWGDVRFRHPRAFSMPAEWDAAFLSALPKVEAAGDSAAYAAAVQGMLATLGDGATRVESEKRPDAGQPPTLRALKSWEKDVLVLDLRNLLGPQGSTSLQELRTTLDADAAKARAVVLDLRMRGLKRYGLAWMVASLLPHLVDGELRVPGLRDVRHSGLRPQGEMQGFYGSEFRIPTDDVVTGTPGKKPALLVFLVDTDSAIDQPVLALRARGKALLVAEGPLDDGAMNNQDTLPLGEGYNALLSVDEPVLPLEADVSRPARVRLEGPDEGMRQALLLASRPPPKPKASAALPRPALPWRPEPTYKEALYPSRELRLLAGAKLWTVVRFFFAYRELMDRPWDSRLPGLLEKLEAAKDAKAYVLALAEATTWLQDAHAMVRGHPELQRFYGAIPPVWVTDLDGKAVVVEVHEAASSSGLVPGDIIEKVDGEPIDALARRFAPYVAASLASYHRDLTLQIALGGEVGSTAVLGVRGAKGPKEAKLVRTSRRNLPPSKAESYRLLEGNLGFVDLGKLEVQDVPAMFEKLKDTRGIVFDLRAYPRGTMWALGPYFDVKGSRPFAWYMRPYAGGQNVGWVKYVDSLRETDLPKYRGRTVTLIDSRTISQAEHTGLLLKAAADTVFVGSATAGTNGDVTEAILPGDISFYFTGQQVLHGDGRQLQRKGLEPDVKLRPTVAGLQAGRDELLERALQILRAEPPNKPASSSR
;
A
#
# COMPACT_ATOMS: atom_id res chain seq x y z
N MET A 1 3.43 47.79 -30.34
CA MET A 1 3.18 49.09 -29.65
C MET A 1 1.70 49.15 -29.32
N LYS A 2 1.20 49.28 -28.09
CA LYS A 2 1.75 49.42 -26.73
C LYS A 2 0.65 48.83 -25.82
N ARG A 3 0.82 47.71 -25.13
CA ARG A 3 1.47 47.55 -23.80
C ARG A 3 1.20 48.65 -22.74
N ALA A 4 0.29 49.60 -22.98
CA ALA A 4 0.01 50.70 -22.05
C ALA A 4 -1.41 50.69 -21.44
N TRP A 5 -2.34 49.90 -21.96
CA TRP A 5 -3.75 49.93 -21.50
C TRP A 5 -4.13 48.84 -20.48
N LEU A 6 -3.34 47.78 -20.34
CA LEU A 6 -3.59 46.73 -19.32
C LEU A 6 -2.89 46.97 -17.96
N ARG A 7 -2.21 48.10 -17.78
CA ARG A 7 -1.53 48.44 -16.50
C ARG A 7 -2.32 49.39 -15.59
N TRP A 8 -3.46 49.92 -16.04
CA TRP A 8 -4.25 50.90 -15.26
C TRP A 8 -5.50 50.33 -14.58
N MET A 9 -5.88 49.07 -14.81
CA MET A 9 -6.91 48.37 -14.03
C MET A 9 -6.36 47.54 -12.87
N SER A 10 -5.03 47.42 -12.73
CA SER A 10 -4.40 46.63 -11.67
C SER A 10 -3.96 47.46 -10.46
N VAL A 11 -4.11 48.79 -10.50
CA VAL A 11 -3.57 49.70 -9.46
C VAL A 11 -4.67 50.37 -8.62
N LEU A 12 -5.94 50.32 -9.03
CA LEU A 12 -7.07 50.84 -8.23
C LEU A 12 -7.89 49.78 -7.48
N SER A 13 -7.59 48.48 -7.68
CA SER A 13 -8.16 47.40 -6.84
C SER A 13 -7.22 46.97 -5.70
N LEU A 14 -6.00 47.52 -5.64
CA LEU A 14 -5.03 47.28 -4.57
C LEU A 14 -4.94 48.42 -3.54
N GLY A 15 -5.65 49.53 -3.75
CA GLY A 15 -5.66 50.70 -2.85
C GLY A 15 -6.92 50.88 -2.00
N ALA A 16 -7.98 50.09 -2.23
CA ALA A 16 -9.27 50.23 -1.53
C ALA A 16 -9.66 49.00 -0.68
N LEU A 17 -8.74 48.06 -0.47
CA LEU A 17 -8.92 46.90 0.41
C LEU A 17 -8.05 46.97 1.67
N PHE A 18 -7.55 48.16 2.00
CA PHE A 18 -6.70 48.42 3.17
C PHE A 18 -7.28 49.36 4.23
N VAL A 19 -8.57 49.76 4.16
CA VAL A 19 -9.13 50.74 5.14
C VAL A 19 -10.48 50.35 5.76
N THR A 20 -10.93 49.10 5.67
CA THR A 20 -11.98 48.58 6.58
C THR A 20 -11.65 47.18 7.08
N GLY A 21 -10.41 47.00 7.54
CA GLY A 21 -10.03 45.86 8.37
C GLY A 21 -10.50 46.09 9.81
N ASN A 22 -11.82 46.10 10.04
CA ASN A 22 -12.34 45.77 11.35
C ASN A 22 -12.13 44.27 11.51
N ALA A 23 -11.00 43.91 12.09
CA ALA A 23 -10.78 42.63 12.70
C ALA A 23 -11.86 42.44 13.77
N LEU A 24 -12.98 41.82 13.40
CA LEU A 24 -13.62 40.89 14.31
C LEU A 24 -12.57 39.81 14.53
N ALA A 25 -11.75 39.98 15.56
CA ALA A 25 -10.99 38.90 16.14
C ALA A 25 -12.01 37.77 16.37
N GLN A 26 -11.99 36.76 15.51
CA GLN A 26 -12.61 35.49 15.85
C GLN A 26 -11.95 35.11 17.16
N ALA A 27 -12.74 35.11 18.25
CA ALA A 27 -12.28 34.60 19.53
C ALA A 27 -11.61 33.25 19.26
N PRO A 28 -10.43 32.96 19.85
CA PRO A 28 -9.79 31.67 19.67
C PRO A 28 -10.83 30.60 19.99
N VAL A 29 -11.17 29.79 19.00
CA VAL A 29 -12.11 28.68 19.20
C VAL A 29 -11.46 27.80 20.26
N THR A 30 -11.98 27.84 21.48
CA THR A 30 -11.58 26.92 22.53
C THR A 30 -12.01 25.53 22.10
N VAL A 31 -11.06 24.77 21.56
CA VAL A 31 -11.26 23.36 21.21
C VAL A 31 -11.70 22.64 22.48
N SER A 32 -12.83 21.95 22.43
CA SER A 32 -13.33 21.23 23.60
C SER A 32 -12.32 20.14 24.01
N PRO A 33 -12.22 19.77 25.31
CA PRO A 33 -11.35 18.68 25.74
C PRO A 33 -11.61 17.36 24.99
N GLU A 34 -12.86 17.10 24.61
CA GLU A 34 -13.24 15.92 23.84
C GLU A 34 -12.73 15.98 22.40
N THR A 35 -12.88 17.13 21.73
CA THR A 35 -12.35 17.35 20.38
C THR A 35 -10.83 17.19 20.36
N LEU A 36 -10.13 17.77 21.33
CA LEU A 36 -8.67 17.65 21.44
C LEU A 36 -8.24 16.19 21.67
N ARG A 37 -8.96 15.46 22.54
CA ARG A 37 -8.73 14.02 22.75
C ARG A 37 -8.88 13.21 21.46
N ALA A 38 -9.94 13.48 20.69
CA ALA A 38 -10.17 12.81 19.41
C ALA A 38 -9.07 13.12 18.39
N GLU A 39 -8.63 14.38 18.29
CA GLU A 39 -7.53 14.79 17.41
C GLU A 39 -6.22 14.07 17.78
N ARG A 40 -5.87 14.04 19.06
CA ARG A 40 -4.68 13.33 19.55
C ARG A 40 -4.71 11.83 19.22
N ARG A 41 -5.88 11.19 19.34
CA ARG A 41 -6.07 9.77 18.95
C ARG A 41 -5.83 9.57 17.46
N VAL A 42 -6.39 10.42 16.62
CA VAL A 42 -6.18 10.40 15.16
C VAL A 42 -4.69 10.52 14.84
N LYS A 43 -3.98 11.45 15.47
CA LYS A 43 -2.53 11.65 15.29
C LYS A 43 -1.71 10.44 15.73
N LEU A 44 -2.05 9.83 16.87
CA LEU A 44 -1.39 8.62 17.36
C LEU A 44 -1.55 7.45 16.38
N VAL A 45 -2.76 7.25 15.83
CA VAL A 45 -3.03 6.20 14.83
C VAL A 45 -2.21 6.42 13.55
N LYS A 46 -2.15 7.66 13.06
CA LYS A 46 -1.34 7.99 11.87
C LYS A 46 0.13 7.68 12.11
N LEU A 47 0.67 8.11 13.25
CA LEU A 47 2.06 7.84 13.64
C LEU A 47 2.34 6.34 13.78
N TRP A 48 1.44 5.59 14.44
CA TRP A 48 1.55 4.13 14.56
C TRP A 48 1.73 3.47 13.19
N GLY A 49 0.92 3.89 12.21
CA GLY A 49 0.94 3.34 10.86
C GLY A 49 2.17 3.72 10.04
N ASP A 50 2.61 4.99 10.13
CA ASP A 50 3.84 5.44 9.48
C ASP A 50 5.06 4.68 10.02
N VAL A 51 5.16 4.50 11.35
CA VAL A 51 6.24 3.69 11.95
C VAL A 51 6.14 2.24 11.48
N ARG A 52 4.96 1.62 11.53
CA ARG A 52 4.76 0.19 11.23
C ARG A 52 5.28 -0.22 9.84
N PHE A 53 5.09 0.62 8.83
CA PHE A 53 5.42 0.29 7.43
C PHE A 53 6.64 1.02 6.88
N ARG A 54 7.30 1.87 7.67
CA ARG A 54 8.47 2.63 7.22
C ARG A 54 9.69 2.49 8.12
N HIS A 55 9.51 2.17 9.39
CA HIS A 55 10.64 2.06 10.34
C HIS A 55 11.28 0.66 10.31
N PRO A 56 12.61 0.55 10.14
CA PRO A 56 13.34 -0.73 10.11
C PRO A 56 13.01 -1.68 11.26
N ARG A 57 12.96 -1.17 12.51
CA ARG A 57 12.72 -2.04 13.67
C ARG A 57 11.27 -2.53 13.77
N ALA A 58 10.30 -1.72 13.36
CA ALA A 58 8.88 -2.07 13.44
C ALA A 58 8.52 -3.24 12.50
N PHE A 59 9.32 -3.45 11.44
CA PHE A 59 9.20 -4.56 10.50
C PHE A 59 9.20 -5.95 11.17
N SER A 60 9.97 -6.12 12.24
CA SER A 60 10.20 -7.41 12.91
C SER A 60 9.53 -7.56 14.28
N MET A 61 8.80 -6.53 14.75
CA MET A 61 8.22 -6.51 16.10
C MET A 61 6.74 -6.05 16.15
N PRO A 62 5.85 -6.58 15.29
CA PRO A 62 4.47 -6.10 15.21
C PRO A 62 3.71 -6.24 16.54
N ALA A 63 3.96 -7.30 17.33
CA ALA A 63 3.32 -7.51 18.63
C ALA A 63 3.71 -6.46 19.66
N GLU A 64 5.01 -6.15 19.73
CA GLU A 64 5.58 -5.16 20.62
C GLU A 64 5.14 -3.75 20.22
N TRP A 65 5.01 -3.49 18.92
CA TRP A 65 4.53 -2.21 18.40
C TRP A 65 3.04 -1.99 18.69
N ASP A 66 2.21 -3.02 18.57
CA ASP A 66 0.82 -2.98 19.02
C ASP A 66 0.73 -2.72 20.53
N ALA A 67 1.54 -3.40 21.35
CA ALA A 67 1.57 -3.19 22.79
C ALA A 67 1.98 -1.75 23.17
N ALA A 68 2.91 -1.15 22.43
CA ALA A 68 3.31 0.24 22.59
C ALA A 68 2.13 1.20 22.35
N PHE A 69 1.37 0.99 21.27
CA PHE A 69 0.16 1.76 20.98
C PHE A 69 -0.89 1.63 22.09
N LEU A 70 -1.18 0.40 22.51
CA LEU A 70 -2.16 0.11 23.55
C LEU A 70 -1.78 0.76 24.90
N SER A 71 -0.48 0.84 25.22
CA SER A 71 0.04 1.52 26.42
C SER A 71 0.00 3.05 26.31
N ALA A 72 0.23 3.59 25.10
CA ALA A 72 0.28 5.03 24.87
C ALA A 72 -1.10 5.67 24.76
N LEU A 73 -2.06 4.98 24.16
CA LEU A 73 -3.41 5.46 23.90
C LEU A 73 -4.09 6.10 25.14
N PRO A 74 -4.24 5.43 26.29
CA PRO A 74 -4.89 6.04 27.46
C PRO A 74 -4.11 7.24 28.01
N LYS A 75 -2.77 7.24 27.91
CA LYS A 75 -1.93 8.36 28.38
C LYS A 75 -2.08 9.59 27.48
N VAL A 76 -2.17 9.38 26.18
CA VAL A 76 -2.44 10.43 25.18
C VAL A 76 -3.80 11.07 25.41
N GLU A 77 -4.83 10.26 25.72
CA GLU A 77 -6.19 10.74 25.96
C GLU A 77 -6.37 11.47 27.30
N ALA A 78 -5.56 11.11 28.30
CA ALA A 78 -5.57 11.69 29.64
C ALA A 78 -4.61 12.87 29.82
N ALA A 79 -3.76 13.17 28.82
CA ALA A 79 -2.79 14.24 28.91
C ALA A 79 -3.47 15.60 29.17
N GLY A 80 -3.12 16.24 30.30
CA GLY A 80 -3.69 17.52 30.70
C GLY A 80 -3.18 18.72 29.89
N ASP A 81 -2.03 18.58 29.24
CA ASP A 81 -1.39 19.61 28.43
C ASP A 81 -0.60 19.01 27.26
N SER A 82 -0.04 19.86 26.41
CA SER A 82 0.71 19.46 25.22
C SER A 82 2.03 18.76 25.54
N ALA A 83 2.66 19.04 26.69
CA ALA A 83 3.91 18.41 27.09
C ALA A 83 3.69 16.97 27.58
N ALA A 84 2.63 16.74 28.36
CA ALA A 84 2.19 15.41 28.75
C ALA A 84 1.77 14.57 27.53
N TYR A 85 1.12 15.18 26.54
CA TYR A 85 0.80 14.53 25.27
C TYR A 85 2.07 14.12 24.52
N ALA A 86 3.01 15.04 24.33
CA ALA A 86 4.31 14.76 23.70
C ALA A 86 5.08 13.65 24.43
N ALA A 87 5.10 13.67 25.76
CA ALA A 87 5.76 12.64 26.57
C ALA A 87 5.10 11.26 26.42
N ALA A 88 3.76 11.20 26.34
CA ALA A 88 3.03 9.95 26.10
C ALA A 88 3.37 9.37 24.72
N VAL A 89 3.44 10.21 23.67
CA VAL A 89 3.85 9.79 22.33
C VAL A 89 5.31 9.35 22.31
N GLN A 90 6.22 10.08 22.97
CA GLN A 90 7.62 9.70 23.10
C GLN A 90 7.79 8.33 23.79
N GLY A 91 6.94 8.04 24.79
CA GLY A 91 6.90 6.73 25.45
C GLY A 91 6.55 5.58 24.50
N MET A 92 5.68 5.81 23.50
CA MET A 92 5.39 4.85 22.43
C MET A 92 6.61 4.64 21.54
N LEU A 93 7.22 5.73 21.06
CA LEU A 93 8.38 5.69 20.16
C LEU A 93 9.58 5.01 20.81
N ALA A 94 9.78 5.19 22.12
CA ALA A 94 10.88 4.58 22.87
C ALA A 94 10.88 3.03 22.81
N THR A 95 9.75 2.37 22.54
CA THR A 95 9.69 0.90 22.36
C THR A 95 10.49 0.42 21.15
N LEU A 96 10.71 1.27 20.15
CA LEU A 96 11.59 0.95 19.02
C LEU A 96 13.05 0.78 19.48
N GLY A 97 13.42 1.38 20.61
CA GLY A 97 14.77 1.36 21.16
C GLY A 97 15.79 2.12 20.31
N ASP A 98 15.34 2.98 19.38
CA ASP A 98 16.19 3.87 18.61
C ASP A 98 16.08 5.30 19.18
N GLY A 99 17.21 5.91 19.54
CA GLY A 99 17.21 7.30 20.04
C GLY A 99 16.87 8.33 18.94
N ALA A 100 16.93 7.89 17.68
CA ALA A 100 16.73 8.69 16.50
C ALA A 100 15.24 9.03 16.29
N THR A 101 14.35 8.05 16.46
CA THR A 101 12.90 8.26 16.35
C THR A 101 12.34 8.85 17.65
N ARG A 102 11.98 10.13 17.61
CA ARG A 102 11.65 10.91 18.81
C ARG A 102 10.66 12.02 18.55
N VAL A 103 10.01 12.50 19.61
CA VAL A 103 9.21 13.71 19.61
C VAL A 103 10.12 14.93 19.80
N GLU A 104 9.90 15.96 19.00
CA GLU A 104 10.59 17.25 19.12
C GLU A 104 9.60 18.41 19.16
N SER A 105 10.00 19.52 19.78
CA SER A 105 9.21 20.75 19.75
C SER A 105 9.47 21.51 18.45
N GLU A 106 8.40 22.06 17.86
CA GLU A 106 8.48 23.03 16.77
C GLU A 106 9.13 24.34 17.21
N LYS A 107 9.06 24.68 18.51
CA LYS A 107 9.69 25.88 19.05
C LYS A 107 11.20 25.73 18.97
N ARG A 108 11.82 26.70 18.30
CA ARG A 108 13.28 26.78 18.19
C ARG A 108 13.86 27.01 19.58
N PRO A 109 14.86 26.23 20.03
CA PRO A 109 15.74 26.71 21.07
C PRO A 109 16.39 28.01 20.57
N ASP A 110 16.55 29.00 21.45
CA ASP A 110 17.33 30.20 21.14
C ASP A 110 18.73 29.76 20.70
N ALA A 111 19.17 30.25 19.54
CA ALA A 111 20.53 30.02 19.09
C ALA A 111 21.47 30.67 20.10
N GLY A 112 22.21 29.85 20.86
CA GLY A 112 23.29 30.35 21.71
C GLY A 112 24.31 31.13 20.89
N GLN A 113 25.17 31.90 21.56
CA GLN A 113 26.29 32.56 20.87
C GLN A 113 27.10 31.52 20.07
N PRO A 114 27.45 31.80 18.80
CA PRO A 114 28.21 30.87 17.99
C PRO A 114 29.56 30.59 18.67
N PRO A 115 30.00 29.32 18.71
CA PRO A 115 31.26 28.95 19.33
C PRO A 115 32.43 29.65 18.63
N THR A 116 33.48 30.01 19.36
CA THR A 116 34.77 30.38 18.74
C THR A 116 35.32 29.18 17.98
N LEU A 117 35.43 29.32 16.65
CA LEU A 117 35.92 28.26 15.76
C LEU A 117 37.45 28.28 15.67
N ARG A 118 38.08 27.12 15.47
CA ARG A 118 39.46 27.09 14.98
C ARG A 118 39.49 27.56 13.53
N ALA A 119 40.65 27.95 13.04
CA ALA A 119 40.82 28.15 11.60
C ALA A 119 40.43 26.87 10.84
N LEU A 120 39.80 27.02 9.67
CA LEU A 120 39.39 25.89 8.82
C LEU A 120 40.53 24.88 8.62
N LYS A 121 41.76 25.37 8.50
CA LYS A 121 42.99 24.59 8.40
C LYS A 121 43.94 24.99 9.52
N SER A 122 44.35 24.03 10.35
CA SER A 122 45.37 24.25 11.38
C SER A 122 46.28 23.02 11.51
N TRP A 123 47.49 23.21 12.05
CA TRP A 123 48.50 22.16 12.18
C TRP A 123 48.94 22.00 13.62
N GLU A 124 49.00 20.76 14.07
CA GLU A 124 49.55 20.36 15.36
C GLU A 124 50.66 19.34 15.08
N LYS A 125 51.91 19.82 14.93
CA LYS A 125 53.05 19.04 14.41
C LYS A 125 52.76 18.46 13.01
N ASP A 126 52.68 17.14 12.89
CA ASP A 126 52.41 16.39 11.66
C ASP A 126 50.92 15.98 11.50
N VAL A 127 50.05 16.51 12.37
CA VAL A 127 48.59 16.31 12.32
C VAL A 127 47.91 17.55 11.75
N LEU A 128 47.15 17.35 10.68
CA LEU A 128 46.29 18.37 10.09
C LEU A 128 44.93 18.36 10.81
N VAL A 129 44.44 19.51 11.24
CA VAL A 129 43.12 19.66 11.86
C VAL A 129 42.23 20.50 10.94
N LEU A 130 41.09 19.93 10.56
CA LEU A 130 40.06 20.56 9.75
C LEU A 130 38.81 20.84 10.60
N ASP A 131 38.52 22.12 10.84
CA ASP A 131 37.30 22.55 11.54
C ASP A 131 36.22 22.91 10.50
N LEU A 132 35.39 21.92 10.15
CA LEU A 132 34.46 22.03 9.02
C LEU A 132 33.28 22.97 9.29
N ARG A 133 33.04 23.38 10.55
CA ARG A 133 32.02 24.38 10.87
C ARG A 133 32.27 25.73 10.19
N ASN A 134 33.53 26.04 9.87
CA ASN A 134 33.87 27.24 9.10
C ASN A 134 33.23 27.28 7.70
N LEU A 135 32.68 26.14 7.25
CA LEU A 135 32.05 26.00 5.95
C LEU A 135 30.52 26.15 6.00
N LEU A 136 29.92 26.35 7.19
CA LEU A 136 28.47 26.52 7.36
C LEU A 136 27.98 27.96 7.12
N GLY A 137 28.89 28.91 6.90
CA GLY A 137 28.58 30.32 6.65
C GLY A 137 28.38 30.66 5.17
N PRO A 138 27.99 31.92 4.85
CA PRO A 138 27.78 32.38 3.48
C PRO A 138 28.97 32.22 2.52
N GLN A 139 30.21 32.18 3.06
CA GLN A 139 31.45 31.96 2.30
C GLN A 139 31.86 30.49 2.20
N GLY A 140 31.05 29.57 2.75
CA GLY A 140 31.41 28.17 2.90
C GLY A 140 31.67 27.44 1.58
N SER A 141 30.94 27.77 0.53
CA SER A 141 31.15 27.19 -0.81
C SER A 141 32.51 27.57 -1.39
N THR A 142 32.89 28.84 -1.31
CA THR A 142 34.20 29.34 -1.75
C THR A 142 35.32 28.71 -0.93
N SER A 143 35.20 28.74 0.40
CA SER A 143 36.17 28.13 1.31
C SER A 143 36.34 26.62 1.09
N LEU A 144 35.25 25.91 0.76
CA LEU A 144 35.30 24.48 0.42
C LEU A 144 36.05 24.26 -0.90
N GLN A 145 35.81 25.08 -1.92
CA GLN A 145 36.51 24.99 -3.20
C GLN A 145 38.01 25.22 -3.03
N GLU A 146 38.40 26.26 -2.28
CA GLU A 146 39.80 26.54 -1.96
C GLU A 146 40.44 25.39 -1.17
N LEU A 147 39.74 24.85 -0.17
CA LEU A 147 40.20 23.69 0.59
C LEU A 147 40.49 22.51 -0.35
N ARG A 148 39.58 22.17 -1.27
CA ARG A 148 39.75 21.05 -2.22
C ARG A 148 40.98 21.20 -3.11
N THR A 149 41.31 22.43 -3.54
CA THR A 149 42.51 22.65 -4.38
C THR A 149 43.83 22.45 -3.65
N THR A 150 43.83 22.57 -2.32
CA THR A 150 45.05 22.48 -1.50
C THR A 150 45.16 21.17 -0.72
N LEU A 151 44.07 20.44 -0.58
CA LEU A 151 43.96 19.31 0.34
C LEU A 151 44.89 18.14 -0.01
N ASP A 152 45.14 17.85 -1.28
CA ASP A 152 46.09 16.77 -1.65
C ASP A 152 47.52 17.07 -1.22
N ALA A 153 47.96 18.32 -1.36
CA ALA A 153 49.29 18.74 -0.94
C ALA A 153 49.44 18.72 0.59
N ASP A 154 48.37 19.05 1.32
CA ASP A 154 48.36 18.98 2.78
C ASP A 154 48.27 17.53 3.27
N ALA A 155 47.41 16.71 2.65
CA ALA A 155 47.26 15.28 2.94
C ALA A 155 48.57 14.51 2.75
N ALA A 156 49.38 14.87 1.76
CA ALA A 156 50.69 14.25 1.53
C ALA A 156 51.72 14.56 2.64
N LYS A 157 51.59 15.73 3.30
CA LYS A 157 52.44 16.15 4.43
C LYS A 157 51.93 15.61 5.76
N ALA A 158 50.62 15.48 5.90
CA ALA A 158 49.98 15.03 7.13
C ALA A 158 50.22 13.54 7.36
N ARG A 159 50.60 13.19 8.59
CA ARG A 159 50.60 11.80 9.04
C ARG A 159 49.18 11.32 9.33
N ALA A 160 48.38 12.17 9.96
CA ALA A 160 46.98 11.92 10.30
C ALA A 160 46.18 13.22 10.15
N VAL A 161 44.86 13.09 10.00
CA VAL A 161 43.95 14.23 9.88
C VAL A 161 42.85 14.13 10.93
N VAL A 162 42.61 15.20 11.69
CA VAL A 162 41.45 15.34 12.57
C VAL A 162 40.39 16.16 11.83
N LEU A 163 39.18 15.62 11.70
CA LEU A 163 38.02 16.33 11.17
C LEU A 163 37.07 16.64 12.33
N ASP A 164 36.96 17.91 12.71
CA ASP A 164 36.02 18.37 13.73
C ASP A 164 34.67 18.67 13.09
N LEU A 165 33.72 17.76 13.33
CA LEU A 165 32.33 17.78 12.85
C LEU A 165 31.34 18.20 13.93
N ARG A 166 31.81 18.44 15.17
CA ARG A 166 30.96 18.83 16.29
C ARG A 166 30.19 20.10 15.95
N MET A 167 28.88 20.11 16.17
CA MET A 167 28.03 21.26 15.87
C MET A 167 27.88 22.22 17.05
N ARG A 168 28.06 21.76 18.29
CA ARG A 168 28.04 22.59 19.52
C ARG A 168 26.81 23.50 19.62
N GLY A 169 25.62 22.93 19.39
CA GLY A 169 24.35 23.67 19.42
C GLY A 169 24.00 24.41 18.11
N LEU A 170 24.84 24.32 17.08
CA LEU A 170 24.44 24.65 15.70
C LEU A 170 23.55 23.51 15.16
N LYS A 171 22.51 23.83 14.37
CA LYS A 171 21.61 22.78 13.83
C LYS A 171 22.32 21.92 12.77
N ARG A 172 21.96 20.63 12.72
CA ARG A 172 22.38 19.53 11.81
C ARG A 172 22.40 19.80 10.29
N TYR A 173 22.07 21.00 9.81
CA TYR A 173 22.00 21.26 8.39
C TYR A 173 23.38 21.58 7.82
N GLY A 174 23.89 20.69 6.97
CA GLY A 174 24.81 21.10 5.91
C GLY A 174 26.21 20.50 5.87
N LEU A 175 26.63 19.62 6.80
CA LEU A 175 27.98 19.04 6.75
C LEU A 175 28.09 17.64 6.14
N ALA A 176 26.99 16.86 6.09
CA ALA A 176 26.98 15.47 5.61
C ALA A 176 27.69 15.35 4.24
N TRP A 177 27.09 15.90 3.19
CA TRP A 177 27.67 15.92 1.83
C TRP A 177 29.10 16.48 1.73
N MET A 178 29.56 17.28 2.69
CA MET A 178 30.88 17.91 2.67
C MET A 178 31.98 16.89 2.96
N VAL A 179 31.78 16.00 3.94
CA VAL A 179 32.77 14.96 4.28
C VAL A 179 32.98 14.06 3.06
N ALA A 180 31.90 13.57 2.46
CA ALA A 180 31.97 12.77 1.23
C ALA A 180 32.75 13.48 0.11
N SER A 181 32.62 14.80 -0.04
CA SER A 181 33.34 15.58 -1.06
C SER A 181 34.85 15.74 -0.81
N LEU A 182 35.28 15.66 0.46
CA LEU A 182 36.69 15.81 0.86
C LEU A 182 37.42 14.47 0.91
N LEU A 183 36.72 13.37 1.15
CA LEU A 183 37.30 12.04 1.31
C LEU A 183 38.19 11.58 0.14
N PRO A 184 37.87 11.83 -1.15
CA PRO A 184 38.77 11.49 -2.25
C PRO A 184 40.20 12.03 -2.09
N HIS A 185 40.39 13.14 -1.37
CA HIS A 185 41.72 13.71 -1.12
C HIS A 185 42.44 13.09 0.08
N LEU A 186 41.72 12.36 0.93
CA LEU A 186 42.18 11.84 2.21
C LEU A 186 42.33 10.32 2.27
N VAL A 187 41.78 9.59 1.28
CA VAL A 187 41.78 8.11 1.25
C VAL A 187 42.61 7.57 0.10
N ASP A 188 43.19 6.39 0.30
CA ASP A 188 43.95 5.64 -0.71
C ASP A 188 43.09 4.57 -1.39
N GLY A 189 43.19 4.46 -2.72
CA GLY A 189 42.49 3.43 -3.50
C GLY A 189 40.96 3.58 -3.50
N GLU A 190 40.25 2.46 -3.62
CA GLU A 190 38.79 2.42 -3.63
C GLU A 190 38.20 2.02 -2.26
N LEU A 191 37.28 2.82 -1.77
CA LEU A 191 36.46 2.54 -0.59
C LEU A 191 35.02 2.22 -1.02
N ARG A 192 34.60 0.96 -0.86
CA ARG A 192 33.19 0.58 -0.98
C ARG A 192 32.45 1.02 0.28
N VAL A 193 31.32 1.69 0.09
CA VAL A 193 30.51 2.29 1.15
C VAL A 193 29.11 1.68 1.06
N PRO A 194 28.73 0.79 1.99
CA PRO A 194 27.38 0.26 2.05
C PRO A 194 26.36 1.38 2.27
N GLY A 195 25.24 1.33 1.55
CA GLY A 195 24.11 2.23 1.76
C GLY A 195 23.42 2.03 3.12
N LEU A 196 22.44 2.89 3.42
CA LEU A 196 21.52 2.65 4.54
C LEU A 196 20.52 1.57 4.16
N ARG A 197 20.12 0.77 5.14
CA ARG A 197 19.12 -0.29 4.98
C ARG A 197 17.73 0.28 5.24
N ASP A 198 16.84 0.14 4.26
CA ASP A 198 15.42 0.47 4.39
C ASP A 198 14.54 -0.78 4.38
N VAL A 199 13.31 -0.62 4.84
CA VAL A 199 12.25 -1.61 4.65
C VAL A 199 11.54 -1.29 3.34
N ARG A 200 11.15 -2.33 2.61
CA ARG A 200 10.38 -2.22 1.38
C ARG A 200 9.18 -3.16 1.41
N HIS A 201 8.03 -2.62 1.02
CA HIS A 201 6.78 -3.32 0.80
C HIS A 201 6.32 -3.11 -0.65
N SER A 202 6.17 -4.20 -1.40
CA SER A 202 5.56 -4.23 -2.74
C SER A 202 4.16 -4.83 -2.59
N GLY A 203 3.17 -3.96 -2.38
CA GLY A 203 1.87 -4.29 -1.81
C GLY A 203 1.97 -4.80 -0.36
N LEU A 204 0.83 -5.10 0.26
CA LEU A 204 0.79 -5.73 1.57
C LEU A 204 1.07 -7.22 1.42
N ARG A 205 2.16 -7.73 2.00
CA ARG A 205 2.36 -9.18 2.19
C ARG A 205 1.19 -9.74 2.99
N PRO A 206 0.49 -10.79 2.52
CA PRO A 206 -0.62 -11.37 3.27
C PRO A 206 -0.20 -11.79 4.68
N GLN A 207 -1.07 -11.52 5.65
CA GLN A 207 -0.78 -11.73 7.07
C GLN A 207 -1.29 -13.09 7.59
N GLY A 208 -2.20 -13.75 6.87
CA GLY A 208 -2.72 -15.10 7.18
C GLY A 208 -2.12 -16.19 6.28
N GLU A 209 -2.92 -17.21 5.98
CA GLU A 209 -2.51 -18.37 5.15
C GLU A 209 -2.53 -18.08 3.64
N MET A 210 -3.06 -16.93 3.23
CA MET A 210 -3.14 -16.54 1.83
C MET A 210 -1.74 -16.46 1.21
N GLN A 211 -1.54 -17.18 0.10
CA GLN A 211 -0.35 -17.00 -0.73
C GLN A 211 -0.57 -15.86 -1.73
N GLY A 212 0.48 -15.11 -2.03
CA GLY A 212 0.44 -14.03 -3.00
C GLY A 212 1.83 -13.57 -3.39
N PHE A 213 1.93 -12.79 -4.47
CA PHE A 213 3.19 -12.23 -4.97
C PHE A 213 3.59 -10.92 -4.26
N TYR A 214 2.80 -10.46 -3.30
CA TYR A 214 3.12 -9.27 -2.49
C TYR A 214 4.24 -9.60 -1.51
N GLY A 215 5.18 -8.66 -1.35
CA GLY A 215 6.44 -8.93 -0.65
C GLY A 215 6.84 -7.82 0.30
N SER A 216 7.50 -8.21 1.39
CA SER A 216 8.09 -7.33 2.40
C SER A 216 9.52 -7.78 2.65
N GLU A 217 10.49 -6.90 2.42
CA GLU A 217 11.92 -7.21 2.52
C GLU A 217 12.72 -6.02 3.09
N PHE A 218 13.91 -6.31 3.61
CA PHE A 218 14.94 -5.30 3.79
C PHE A 218 15.70 -5.11 2.48
N ARG A 219 16.07 -3.87 2.18
CA ARG A 219 16.86 -3.55 0.99
C ARG A 219 17.98 -2.58 1.34
N ILE A 220 19.11 -2.71 0.65
CA ILE A 220 20.20 -1.73 0.64
C ILE A 220 20.16 -1.09 -0.76
N PRO A 221 19.73 0.18 -0.90
CA PRO A 221 19.38 0.76 -2.19
C PRO A 221 20.54 0.84 -3.19
N THR A 222 21.73 1.18 -2.72
CA THR A 222 22.96 1.35 -3.50
C THR A 222 24.18 1.19 -2.59
N ASP A 223 25.29 0.73 -3.16
CA ASP A 223 26.62 0.87 -2.58
C ASP A 223 27.37 1.96 -3.36
N ASP A 224 27.99 2.90 -2.67
CA ASP A 224 28.83 3.92 -3.29
C ASP A 224 30.30 3.48 -3.29
N VAL A 225 31.07 4.02 -4.23
CA VAL A 225 32.54 3.85 -4.27
C VAL A 225 33.19 5.22 -4.19
N VAL A 226 33.97 5.45 -3.14
CA VAL A 226 34.83 6.63 -3.02
C VAL A 226 36.22 6.24 -3.55
N THR A 227 36.65 6.91 -4.62
CA THR A 227 37.97 6.71 -5.22
C THR A 227 38.94 7.79 -4.76
N GLY A 228 40.03 7.37 -4.12
CA GLY A 228 41.13 8.23 -3.72
C GLY A 228 41.83 8.86 -4.93
N THR A 229 42.14 10.14 -4.82
CA THR A 229 43.01 10.85 -5.76
C THR A 229 44.47 10.35 -5.63
N PRO A 230 45.30 10.49 -6.69
CA PRO A 230 46.70 10.07 -6.63
C PRO A 230 47.50 10.80 -5.54
N GLY A 231 48.59 10.16 -5.09
CA GLY A 231 49.55 10.74 -4.15
C GLY A 231 49.50 10.11 -2.76
N LYS A 232 50.40 10.57 -1.89
CA LYS A 232 50.49 10.09 -0.51
C LYS A 232 49.28 10.59 0.30
N LYS A 233 48.69 9.70 1.09
CA LYS A 233 47.51 9.96 1.93
C LYS A 233 47.86 9.81 3.42
N PRO A 234 47.12 10.48 4.33
CA PRO A 234 47.29 10.28 5.76
C PRO A 234 47.06 8.81 6.14
N ALA A 235 47.79 8.33 7.13
CA ALA A 235 47.67 6.96 7.60
C ALA A 235 46.39 6.72 8.43
N LEU A 236 45.81 7.79 8.98
CA LEU A 236 44.67 7.73 9.89
C LEU A 236 43.82 9.01 9.79
N LEU A 237 42.50 8.86 9.79
CA LEU A 237 41.55 9.94 9.99
C LEU A 237 40.93 9.83 11.39
N VAL A 238 40.75 10.95 12.08
CA VAL A 238 40.05 11.00 13.37
C VAL A 238 38.89 11.96 13.25
N PHE A 239 37.67 11.44 13.36
CA PHE A 239 36.46 12.24 13.32
C PHE A 239 36.06 12.60 14.75
N LEU A 240 35.86 13.89 15.00
CA LEU A 240 35.41 14.40 16.29
C LEU A 240 33.97 14.90 16.13
N VAL A 241 33.04 14.28 16.84
CA VAL A 241 31.60 14.47 16.70
C VAL A 241 30.94 14.73 18.05
N ASP A 242 29.72 15.25 18.02
CA ASP A 242 28.83 15.43 19.16
C ASP A 242 27.41 14.95 18.81
N THR A 243 26.48 15.02 19.76
CA THR A 243 25.08 14.57 19.58
C THR A 243 24.36 15.28 18.42
N ASP A 244 24.82 16.47 18.03
CA ASP A 244 24.24 17.26 16.95
C ASP A 244 24.97 17.07 15.61
N SER A 245 26.00 16.22 15.54
CA SER A 245 26.75 15.98 14.31
C SER A 245 25.97 15.13 13.30
N ALA A 246 26.13 15.44 12.01
CA ALA A 246 25.73 14.56 10.92
C ALA A 246 26.95 13.72 10.49
N ILE A 247 26.76 12.41 10.37
CA ILE A 247 27.83 11.43 10.08
C ILE A 247 27.45 10.64 8.83
N ASP A 248 28.32 10.64 7.82
CA ASP A 248 28.08 9.88 6.59
C ASP A 248 28.58 8.42 6.67
N GLN A 249 27.99 7.56 5.86
CA GLN A 249 28.32 6.15 5.68
C GLN A 249 29.81 5.88 5.38
N PRO A 250 30.54 6.69 4.57
CA PRO A 250 31.97 6.48 4.34
C PRO A 250 32.81 6.54 5.61
N VAL A 251 32.40 7.30 6.64
CA VAL A 251 33.10 7.35 7.94
C VAL A 251 33.11 5.97 8.58
N LEU A 252 31.97 5.28 8.58
CA LEU A 252 31.86 3.92 9.10
C LEU A 252 32.61 2.91 8.24
N ALA A 253 32.59 3.06 6.91
CA ALA A 253 33.35 2.20 6.01
C ALA A 253 34.87 2.31 6.24
N LEU A 254 35.37 3.53 6.48
CA LEU A 254 36.78 3.77 6.84
C LEU A 254 37.12 3.19 8.21
N ARG A 255 36.23 3.36 9.19
CA ARG A 255 36.40 2.78 10.52
C ARG A 255 36.45 1.26 10.46
N ALA A 256 35.57 0.63 9.68
CA ALA A 256 35.55 -0.82 9.46
C ALA A 256 36.85 -1.35 8.82
N ARG A 257 37.56 -0.51 8.04
CA ARG A 257 38.89 -0.81 7.47
C ARG A 257 40.07 -0.43 8.39
N GLY A 258 39.82 0.09 9.59
CA GLY A 258 40.86 0.58 10.50
C GLY A 258 41.57 1.86 10.05
N LYS A 259 40.99 2.60 9.10
CA LYS A 259 41.53 3.85 8.54
C LYS A 259 40.96 5.11 9.22
N ALA A 260 39.94 4.95 10.06
CA ALA A 260 39.34 6.03 10.82
C ALA A 260 39.09 5.65 12.28
N LEU A 261 39.12 6.65 13.16
CA LEU A 261 38.64 6.58 14.55
C LEU A 261 37.59 7.67 14.79
N LEU A 262 36.65 7.41 15.69
CA LEU A 262 35.58 8.33 16.05
C LEU A 262 35.66 8.72 17.54
N VAL A 263 35.74 10.01 17.81
CA VAL A 263 35.68 10.59 19.17
C VAL A 263 34.35 11.32 19.31
N ALA A 264 33.53 10.92 20.28
CA ALA A 264 32.20 11.50 20.51
C ALA A 264 32.12 12.30 21.81
N GLU A 265 31.55 13.49 21.75
CA GLU A 265 31.12 14.28 22.92
C GLU A 265 29.60 14.20 23.06
N GLY A 266 29.12 13.42 24.04
CA GLY A 266 27.71 13.12 24.23
C GLY A 266 27.29 11.78 23.59
N PRO A 267 26.01 11.39 23.75
CA PRO A 267 25.49 10.17 23.13
C PRO A 267 25.49 10.28 21.60
N LEU A 268 25.80 9.16 20.95
CA LEU A 268 25.57 8.94 19.53
C LEU A 268 24.39 8.00 19.35
N ASP A 269 23.52 8.33 18.41
CA ASP A 269 22.46 7.45 17.92
C ASP A 269 22.45 7.44 16.39
N ASP A 270 21.74 6.47 15.82
CA ASP A 270 21.63 6.31 14.38
C ASP A 270 21.03 7.54 13.68
N GLY A 271 20.38 8.46 14.42
CA GLY A 271 19.83 9.70 13.89
C GLY A 271 20.90 10.68 13.44
N ALA A 272 22.17 10.47 13.78
CA ALA A 272 23.29 11.18 13.16
C ALA A 272 23.48 10.81 11.68
N MET A 273 22.94 9.67 11.24
CA MET A 273 23.11 9.11 9.89
C MET A 273 21.80 8.92 9.13
N ASN A 274 20.75 8.51 9.83
CA ASN A 274 19.48 8.10 9.24
C ASN A 274 18.81 9.25 8.50
N ASN A 275 18.14 8.91 7.40
CA ASN A 275 17.11 9.78 6.89
C ASN A 275 15.95 9.82 7.87
N GLN A 276 15.44 11.02 8.12
CA GLN A 276 14.31 11.24 9.03
C GLN A 276 13.20 12.02 8.34
N ASP A 277 11.97 11.54 8.54
CA ASP A 277 10.75 12.25 8.14
C ASP A 277 10.15 12.97 9.36
N THR A 278 9.62 14.17 9.14
CA THR A 278 8.93 14.94 10.18
C THR A 278 7.42 14.76 10.04
N LEU A 279 6.78 14.19 11.06
CA LEU A 279 5.34 13.96 11.12
C LEU A 279 4.68 14.91 12.13
N PRO A 280 3.71 15.75 11.72
CA PRO A 280 3.10 16.73 12.60
C PRO A 280 2.16 16.08 13.62
N LEU A 281 2.49 16.22 14.91
CA LEU A 281 1.64 15.77 16.02
C LEU A 281 0.60 16.83 16.41
N GLY A 282 0.82 18.09 16.01
CA GLY A 282 0.03 19.22 16.48
C GLY A 282 0.55 19.75 17.82
N GLU A 283 -0.10 20.78 18.35
CA GLU A 283 0.25 21.39 19.64
C GLU A 283 1.73 21.86 19.75
N GLY A 284 2.36 22.20 18.62
CA GLY A 284 3.76 22.64 18.58
C GLY A 284 4.79 21.51 18.69
N TYR A 285 4.41 20.27 18.34
CA TYR A 285 5.29 19.11 18.34
C TYR A 285 5.26 18.33 17.01
N ASN A 286 6.41 17.75 16.68
CA ASN A 286 6.59 16.80 15.59
C ASN A 286 7.16 15.48 16.11
N ALA A 287 6.88 14.37 15.41
CA ALA A 287 7.66 13.16 15.52
C ALA A 287 8.70 13.14 14.40
N LEU A 288 9.97 13.03 14.75
CA LEU A 288 11.04 12.65 13.83
C LEU A 288 11.04 11.14 13.71
N LEU A 289 10.80 10.62 12.52
CA LEU A 289 10.75 9.20 12.21
C LEU A 289 11.98 8.80 11.42
N SER A 290 12.82 7.91 11.96
CA SER A 290 13.85 7.26 11.16
C SER A 290 13.22 6.29 10.17
N VAL A 291 13.67 6.32 8.92
CA VAL A 291 13.10 5.46 7.86
C VAL A 291 14.12 4.48 7.28
N ASP A 292 15.36 4.56 7.72
CA ASP A 292 16.43 3.64 7.39
C ASP A 292 17.39 3.50 8.59
N GLU A 293 18.36 2.60 8.47
CA GLU A 293 19.40 2.39 9.48
C GLU A 293 20.75 2.08 8.82
N PRO A 294 21.89 2.42 9.46
CA PRO A 294 23.20 2.08 8.92
C PRO A 294 23.44 0.57 9.02
N VAL A 295 23.99 -0.01 7.95
CA VAL A 295 24.38 -1.42 7.92
C VAL A 295 25.61 -1.68 8.79
N LEU A 296 26.53 -0.72 8.85
CA LEU A 296 27.68 -0.75 9.75
C LEU A 296 27.32 -0.10 11.10
N PRO A 297 27.81 -0.59 12.24
CA PRO A 297 27.48 -0.02 13.54
C PRO A 297 28.12 1.36 13.74
N LEU A 298 27.32 2.35 14.17
CA LEU A 298 27.79 3.64 14.63
C LEU A 298 28.23 3.54 16.10
N GLU A 299 29.55 3.49 16.33
CA GLU A 299 30.15 3.44 17.66
C GLU A 299 31.37 4.35 17.71
N ALA A 300 31.50 5.11 18.80
CA ALA A 300 32.70 5.88 19.07
C ALA A 300 33.83 4.98 19.58
N ASP A 301 35.05 5.24 19.14
CA ASP A 301 36.26 4.64 19.71
C ASP A 301 36.62 5.29 21.06
N VAL A 302 36.26 6.56 21.25
CA VAL A 302 36.35 7.26 22.52
C VAL A 302 35.08 8.08 22.76
N SER A 303 34.37 7.80 23.85
CA SER A 303 33.19 8.56 24.29
C SER A 303 33.54 9.49 25.44
N ARG A 304 33.03 10.71 25.38
CA ARG A 304 33.19 11.77 26.39
C ARG A 304 31.82 12.34 26.74
N PRO A 305 31.61 12.86 27.96
CA PRO A 305 30.40 13.61 28.28
C PRO A 305 30.22 14.81 27.34
N ALA A 306 28.97 15.17 27.05
CA ALA A 306 28.66 16.37 26.27
C ALA A 306 29.24 17.62 26.97
N ARG A 307 29.83 18.52 26.19
CA ARG A 307 30.47 19.71 26.73
C ARG A 307 29.42 20.77 27.07
N VAL A 308 29.21 21.00 28.37
CA VAL A 308 28.19 21.95 28.88
C VAL A 308 28.61 23.42 28.71
N ARG A 309 29.92 23.70 28.78
CA ARG A 309 30.47 25.05 28.67
C ARG A 309 31.65 25.07 27.69
N LEU A 310 31.67 26.06 26.82
CA LEU A 310 32.72 26.21 25.80
C LEU A 310 33.99 26.87 26.32
N GLU A 311 33.96 27.43 27.55
CA GLU A 311 35.17 27.91 28.21
C GLU A 311 36.07 26.75 28.69
N GLY A 312 37.38 26.99 28.78
CA GLY A 312 38.35 26.03 29.29
C GLY A 312 38.88 25.01 28.26
N PRO A 313 39.65 23.99 28.73
CA PRO A 313 40.32 23.03 27.85
C PRO A 313 39.35 22.20 27.01
N ASP A 314 39.62 22.10 25.71
CA ASP A 314 38.87 21.25 24.78
C ASP A 314 39.37 19.80 24.86
N GLU A 315 38.82 19.04 25.81
CA GLU A 315 39.26 17.66 26.06
C GLU A 315 38.89 16.72 24.90
N GLY A 316 37.78 16.92 24.19
CA GLY A 316 37.47 16.15 22.97
C GLY A 316 38.52 16.35 21.88
N MET A 317 38.92 17.59 21.62
CA MET A 317 40.01 17.88 20.68
C MET A 317 41.34 17.29 21.16
N ARG A 318 41.65 17.38 22.45
CA ARG A 318 42.86 16.78 23.03
C ARG A 318 42.89 15.27 22.82
N GLN A 319 41.78 14.57 23.02
CA GLN A 319 41.68 13.13 22.77
C GLN A 319 41.82 12.81 21.28
N ALA A 320 41.19 13.58 20.39
CA ALA A 320 41.33 13.40 18.95
C ALA A 320 42.79 13.55 18.48
N LEU A 321 43.49 14.58 18.96
CA LEU A 321 44.91 14.80 18.69
C LEU A 321 45.80 13.69 19.29
N LEU A 322 45.48 13.21 20.49
CA LEU A 322 46.18 12.10 21.12
C LEU A 322 46.07 10.82 20.27
N LEU A 323 44.88 10.50 19.77
CA LEU A 323 44.67 9.36 18.87
C LEU A 323 45.40 9.54 17.53
N ALA A 324 45.32 10.72 16.93
CA ALA A 324 46.01 11.04 15.67
C ALA A 324 47.54 10.94 15.79
N SER A 325 48.09 11.19 17.00
CA SER A 325 49.53 11.08 17.28
C SER A 325 50.03 9.63 17.45
N ARG A 326 49.15 8.63 17.58
CA ARG A 326 49.50 7.21 17.74
C ARG A 326 49.54 6.47 16.40
N PRO A 327 50.37 5.43 16.23
CA PRO A 327 50.33 4.63 15.00
C PRO A 327 48.92 4.05 14.81
N PRO A 328 48.44 3.94 13.55
CA PRO A 328 47.11 3.39 13.30
C PRO A 328 46.98 2.00 13.92
N PRO A 329 45.83 1.66 14.52
CA PRO A 329 45.62 0.34 15.07
C PRO A 329 45.81 -0.72 13.98
N LYS A 330 46.42 -1.86 14.32
CA LYS A 330 46.46 -3.00 13.38
C LYS A 330 45.02 -3.34 12.99
N PRO A 331 44.73 -3.63 11.70
CA PRO A 331 43.39 -4.04 11.28
C PRO A 331 42.93 -5.20 12.18
N LYS A 332 41.84 -5.03 12.92
CA LYS A 332 41.25 -6.16 13.65
C LYS A 332 40.80 -7.16 12.57
N ALA A 333 41.18 -8.43 12.72
CA ALA A 333 40.80 -9.49 11.78
C ALA A 333 39.26 -9.70 11.68
N SER A 334 38.51 -9.14 12.63
CA SER A 334 37.06 -8.97 12.55
C SER A 334 36.76 -7.55 12.08
N ALA A 335 36.56 -7.38 10.77
CA ALA A 335 35.87 -6.21 10.24
C ALA A 335 34.51 -6.10 10.95
N ALA A 336 34.08 -4.89 11.34
CA ALA A 336 32.79 -4.70 12.00
C ALA A 336 31.71 -5.44 11.21
N LEU A 337 31.10 -6.48 11.81
CA LEU A 337 30.11 -7.28 11.11
C LEU A 337 28.91 -6.40 10.77
N PRO A 338 28.36 -6.50 9.54
CA PRO A 338 27.12 -5.85 9.19
C PRO A 338 26.04 -6.20 10.22
N ARG A 339 25.20 -5.22 10.58
CA ARG A 339 24.02 -5.47 11.40
C ARG A 339 23.18 -6.56 10.72
N PRO A 340 22.78 -7.63 11.42
CA PRO A 340 21.93 -8.65 10.82
C PRO A 340 20.58 -8.03 10.41
N ALA A 341 20.02 -8.51 9.30
CA ALA A 341 18.66 -8.17 8.93
C ALA A 341 17.71 -8.97 9.83
N LEU A 342 16.78 -8.29 10.50
CA LEU A 342 15.80 -8.97 11.33
C LEU A 342 14.73 -9.64 10.44
N PRO A 343 14.22 -10.83 10.80
CA PRO A 343 13.21 -11.49 10.01
C PRO A 343 11.87 -10.76 10.11
N TRP A 344 11.14 -10.73 8.99
CA TRP A 344 9.76 -10.27 8.96
C TRP A 344 8.87 -11.15 9.87
N ARG A 345 7.88 -10.55 10.55
CA ARG A 345 6.88 -11.26 11.34
C ARG A 345 5.45 -10.82 10.96
N PRO A 346 4.46 -11.74 10.99
CA PRO A 346 3.06 -11.40 10.74
C PRO A 346 2.44 -10.64 11.91
N GLU A 347 1.32 -9.96 11.64
CA GLU A 347 0.49 -9.31 12.66
C GLU A 347 -0.06 -10.29 13.71
N PRO A 348 -0.13 -9.91 15.01
CA PRO A 348 -0.86 -10.69 16.00
C PRO A 348 -2.35 -10.76 15.66
N THR A 349 -2.93 -11.96 15.81
CA THR A 349 -4.34 -12.21 15.45
C THR A 349 -5.32 -11.85 16.55
N TYR A 350 -4.89 -11.87 17.82
CA TYR A 350 -5.74 -11.69 18.99
C TYR A 350 -6.96 -12.63 19.00
N LYS A 351 -6.75 -13.90 18.65
CA LYS A 351 -7.81 -14.88 18.44
C LYS A 351 -8.77 -15.06 19.60
N GLU A 352 -8.26 -14.98 20.83
CA GLU A 352 -9.08 -15.13 22.04
C GLU A 352 -9.94 -13.89 22.36
N ALA A 353 -9.74 -12.77 21.67
CA ALA A 353 -10.41 -11.49 21.92
C ALA A 353 -11.55 -11.22 20.92
N LEU A 354 -12.53 -12.13 20.84
CA LEU A 354 -13.70 -12.00 19.94
C LEU A 354 -14.52 -10.72 20.19
N TYR A 355 -14.60 -10.29 21.45
CA TYR A 355 -14.98 -8.91 21.78
C TYR A 355 -13.79 -8.24 22.46
N PRO A 356 -12.95 -7.51 21.71
CA PRO A 356 -11.75 -6.92 22.27
C PRO A 356 -12.08 -5.79 23.25
N SER A 357 -11.12 -5.46 24.12
CA SER A 357 -11.16 -4.22 24.91
C SER A 357 -11.32 -3.00 24.00
N ARG A 358 -11.74 -1.86 24.58
CA ARG A 358 -11.86 -0.59 23.85
C ARG A 358 -10.58 -0.26 23.07
N GLU A 359 -9.43 -0.41 23.72
CA GLU A 359 -8.12 -0.08 23.14
C GLU A 359 -7.78 -1.01 21.99
N LEU A 360 -8.08 -2.31 22.10
CA LEU A 360 -7.89 -3.27 21.00
C LEU A 360 -8.84 -3.02 19.84
N ARG A 361 -10.08 -2.58 20.09
CA ARG A 361 -11.00 -2.15 19.01
C ARG A 361 -10.47 -0.92 18.27
N LEU A 362 -9.89 0.03 18.99
CA LEU A 362 -9.23 1.20 18.38
C LEU A 362 -7.97 0.82 17.61
N LEU A 363 -7.19 -0.16 18.09
CA LEU A 363 -6.08 -0.75 17.33
C LEU A 363 -6.57 -1.43 16.04
N ALA A 364 -7.71 -2.13 16.06
CA ALA A 364 -8.31 -2.69 14.85
C ALA A 364 -8.62 -1.59 13.81
N GLY A 365 -9.14 -0.46 14.27
CA GLY A 365 -9.34 0.74 13.44
C GLY A 365 -8.03 1.30 12.90
N ALA A 366 -6.98 1.34 13.72
CA ALA A 366 -5.64 1.77 13.32
C ALA A 366 -5.06 0.88 12.22
N LYS A 367 -5.15 -0.45 12.39
CA LYS A 367 -4.69 -1.44 11.42
C LYS A 367 -5.45 -1.32 10.10
N LEU A 368 -6.79 -1.37 10.13
CA LEU A 368 -7.65 -1.24 8.95
C LEU A 368 -7.35 0.07 8.21
N TRP A 369 -7.36 1.20 8.93
CA TRP A 369 -7.12 2.49 8.31
C TRP A 369 -5.73 2.60 7.68
N THR A 370 -4.71 2.10 8.37
CA THR A 370 -3.32 2.18 7.90
C THR A 370 -3.10 1.30 6.68
N VAL A 371 -3.57 0.04 6.67
CA VAL A 371 -3.35 -0.83 5.52
C VAL A 371 -4.04 -0.30 4.27
N VAL A 372 -5.22 0.32 4.42
CA VAL A 372 -5.87 0.99 3.29
C VAL A 372 -5.07 2.21 2.85
N ARG A 373 -4.57 3.04 3.77
CA ARG A 373 -3.73 4.20 3.46
C ARG A 373 -2.48 3.82 2.66
N PHE A 374 -1.82 2.72 2.98
CA PHE A 374 -0.57 2.34 2.29
C PHE A 374 -0.78 1.41 1.09
N PHE A 375 -1.80 0.54 1.12
CA PHE A 375 -1.86 -0.61 0.23
C PHE A 375 -3.19 -0.82 -0.49
N PHE A 376 -4.23 -0.02 -0.24
CA PHE A 376 -5.44 -0.11 -1.07
C PHE A 376 -5.22 0.53 -2.43
N ALA A 377 -5.45 -0.25 -3.49
CA ALA A 377 -5.07 0.12 -4.84
C ALA A 377 -5.88 1.28 -5.46
N TYR A 378 -7.09 1.53 -4.95
CA TYR A 378 -8.07 2.39 -5.60
C TYR A 378 -8.50 3.59 -4.74
N ARG A 379 -7.65 4.07 -3.83
CA ARG A 379 -7.98 5.23 -2.97
C ARG A 379 -8.43 6.47 -3.74
N GLU A 380 -7.82 6.72 -4.90
CA GLU A 380 -8.16 7.87 -5.76
C GLU A 380 -9.54 7.75 -6.42
N LEU A 381 -10.14 6.55 -6.43
CA LEU A 381 -11.49 6.31 -6.97
C LEU A 381 -12.56 6.37 -5.89
N MET A 382 -12.23 6.64 -4.63
CA MET A 382 -13.21 6.71 -3.54
C MET A 382 -13.98 8.03 -3.57
N ASP A 383 -15.28 8.01 -3.24
CA ASP A 383 -16.12 9.22 -3.24
C ASP A 383 -15.73 10.22 -2.14
N ARG A 384 -14.99 9.78 -1.11
CA ARG A 384 -14.46 10.64 -0.05
C ARG A 384 -12.99 10.32 0.23
N PRO A 385 -12.16 11.33 0.53
CA PRO A 385 -10.77 11.11 0.91
C PRO A 385 -10.65 10.14 2.09
N TRP A 386 -9.74 9.17 2.00
CA TRP A 386 -9.58 8.16 3.04
C TRP A 386 -9.18 8.75 4.41
N ASP A 387 -8.35 9.79 4.38
CA ASP A 387 -7.87 10.47 5.58
C ASP A 387 -9.00 11.07 6.43
N SER A 388 -10.10 11.51 5.81
CA SER A 388 -11.24 12.08 6.53
C SER A 388 -12.15 11.03 7.17
N ARG A 389 -11.93 9.72 6.90
CA ARG A 389 -12.73 8.62 7.45
C ARG A 389 -12.27 8.17 8.83
N LEU A 390 -11.02 8.45 9.20
CA LEU A 390 -10.42 7.95 10.43
C LEU A 390 -11.20 8.35 11.70
N PRO A 391 -11.59 9.62 11.91
CA PRO A 391 -12.32 9.99 13.13
C PRO A 391 -13.61 9.19 13.33
N GLY A 392 -14.43 9.09 12.29
CA GLY A 392 -15.70 8.34 12.34
C GLY A 392 -15.53 6.83 12.48
N LEU A 393 -14.43 6.26 11.96
CA LEU A 393 -14.07 4.85 12.21
C LEU A 393 -13.80 4.62 13.70
N LEU A 394 -12.97 5.45 14.31
CA LEU A 394 -12.60 5.32 15.71
C LEU A 394 -13.80 5.53 16.63
N GLU A 395 -14.68 6.48 16.31
CA GLU A 395 -15.93 6.72 17.05
C GLU A 395 -16.84 5.49 17.03
N LYS A 396 -17.11 4.91 15.84
CA LYS A 396 -17.93 3.69 15.71
C LYS A 396 -17.33 2.51 16.47
N LEU A 397 -16.01 2.33 16.35
CA LEU A 397 -15.31 1.23 17.01
C LEU A 397 -15.24 1.40 18.52
N GLU A 398 -15.24 2.63 19.05
CA GLU A 398 -15.35 2.91 20.47
C GLU A 398 -16.78 2.66 20.99
N ALA A 399 -17.79 3.09 20.23
CA ALA A 399 -19.20 3.00 20.59
C ALA A 399 -19.78 1.57 20.57
N ALA A 400 -19.11 0.61 19.93
CA ALA A 400 -19.54 -0.79 19.91
C ALA A 400 -19.68 -1.36 21.34
N LYS A 401 -20.83 -1.97 21.64
CA LYS A 401 -21.16 -2.46 22.99
C LYS A 401 -20.99 -3.97 23.17
N ASP A 402 -20.81 -4.69 22.07
CA ASP A 402 -20.67 -6.14 22.01
C ASP A 402 -19.88 -6.58 20.77
N ALA A 403 -19.62 -7.90 20.67
CA ALA A 403 -18.87 -8.51 19.58
C ALA A 403 -19.50 -8.25 18.20
N LYS A 404 -20.85 -8.29 18.13
CA LYS A 404 -21.60 -8.12 16.87
C LYS A 404 -21.48 -6.68 16.39
N ALA A 405 -21.71 -5.70 17.26
CA ALA A 405 -21.56 -4.28 16.95
C ALA A 405 -20.12 -3.96 16.52
N TYR A 406 -19.12 -4.56 17.17
CA TYR A 406 -17.72 -4.39 16.80
C TYR A 406 -17.42 -4.86 15.37
N VAL A 407 -17.76 -6.10 15.04
CA VAL A 407 -17.45 -6.64 13.71
C VAL A 407 -18.32 -6.05 12.59
N LEU A 408 -19.55 -5.65 12.90
CA LEU A 408 -20.40 -4.93 11.95
C LEU A 408 -19.89 -3.50 11.70
N ALA A 409 -19.30 -2.83 12.69
CA ALA A 409 -18.64 -1.55 12.47
C ALA A 409 -17.43 -1.69 11.52
N LEU A 410 -16.65 -2.78 11.65
CA LEU A 410 -15.57 -3.09 10.71
C LEU A 410 -16.11 -3.43 9.30
N ALA A 411 -17.16 -4.25 9.21
CA ALA A 411 -17.82 -4.59 7.94
C ALA A 411 -18.40 -3.35 7.24
N GLU A 412 -19.03 -2.45 8.00
CA GLU A 412 -19.49 -1.16 7.46
C GLU A 412 -18.31 -0.34 6.93
N ALA A 413 -17.19 -0.31 7.66
CA ALA A 413 -16.00 0.43 7.22
C ALA A 413 -15.41 -0.11 5.91
N THR A 414 -15.48 -1.42 5.64
CA THR A 414 -15.01 -1.96 4.35
C THR A 414 -15.86 -1.47 3.18
N THR A 415 -17.15 -1.17 3.39
CA THR A 415 -18.03 -0.62 2.33
C THR A 415 -17.58 0.75 1.84
N TRP A 416 -16.85 1.51 2.66
CA TRP A 416 -16.37 2.84 2.29
C TRP A 416 -15.33 2.81 1.18
N LEU A 417 -14.70 1.66 0.94
CA LEU A 417 -13.73 1.46 -0.14
C LEU A 417 -14.40 1.32 -1.52
N GLN A 418 -15.71 1.03 -1.55
CA GLN A 418 -16.48 0.88 -2.79
C GLN A 418 -15.85 -0.14 -3.76
N ASP A 419 -15.49 -1.29 -3.19
CA ASP A 419 -14.77 -2.38 -3.83
C ASP A 419 -15.37 -3.72 -3.37
N ALA A 420 -15.82 -4.57 -4.28
CA ALA A 420 -16.45 -5.84 -3.90
C ALA A 420 -15.49 -6.90 -3.33
N HIS A 421 -14.18 -6.72 -3.44
CA HIS A 421 -13.19 -7.52 -2.72
C HIS A 421 -13.05 -7.08 -1.26
N ALA A 422 -13.50 -5.88 -0.89
CA ALA A 422 -13.35 -5.33 0.45
C ALA A 422 -14.33 -5.94 1.45
N MET A 423 -13.85 -6.84 2.31
CA MET A 423 -14.71 -7.51 3.30
C MET A 423 -13.94 -8.00 4.51
N VAL A 424 -14.65 -8.17 5.63
CA VAL A 424 -14.14 -8.87 6.82
C VAL A 424 -14.72 -10.28 6.93
N ARG A 425 -13.92 -11.23 7.40
CA ARG A 425 -14.31 -12.63 7.65
C ARG A 425 -13.63 -13.18 8.91
N GLY A 426 -13.87 -14.45 9.23
CA GLY A 426 -13.23 -15.18 10.34
C GLY A 426 -14.01 -15.11 11.65
N HIS A 427 -14.65 -13.98 11.95
CA HIS A 427 -15.36 -13.80 13.21
C HIS A 427 -16.70 -14.57 13.29
N PRO A 428 -17.01 -15.29 14.40
CA PRO A 428 -18.26 -16.04 14.55
C PRO A 428 -19.54 -15.21 14.40
N GLU A 429 -19.55 -13.95 14.86
CA GLU A 429 -20.72 -13.06 14.69
C GLU A 429 -20.98 -12.70 13.22
N LEU A 430 -19.97 -12.66 12.36
CA LEU A 430 -20.17 -12.46 10.92
C LEU A 430 -20.82 -13.70 10.31
N GLN A 431 -20.38 -14.90 10.72
CA GLN A 431 -20.98 -16.16 10.28
C GLN A 431 -22.43 -16.28 10.73
N ARG A 432 -22.76 -15.86 11.97
CA ARG A 432 -24.14 -15.81 12.47
C ARG A 432 -24.99 -14.79 11.73
N PHE A 433 -24.40 -13.64 11.37
CA PHE A 433 -25.12 -12.56 10.71
C PHE A 433 -25.44 -12.87 9.24
N TYR A 434 -24.47 -13.36 8.47
CA TYR A 434 -24.64 -13.65 7.04
C TYR A 434 -25.09 -15.08 6.74
N GLY A 435 -24.63 -16.06 7.53
CA GLY A 435 -24.94 -17.47 7.31
C GLY A 435 -24.31 -18.07 6.05
N ALA A 436 -24.78 -19.26 5.66
CA ALA A 436 -24.48 -19.86 4.36
C ALA A 436 -25.52 -19.42 3.32
N ILE A 437 -25.03 -18.90 2.20
CA ILE A 437 -25.83 -18.57 1.03
C ILE A 437 -26.04 -19.86 0.23
N PRO A 438 -27.28 -20.22 -0.13
CA PRO A 438 -27.54 -21.40 -0.93
C PRO A 438 -27.05 -21.25 -2.38
N PRO A 439 -26.81 -22.34 -3.12
CA PRO A 439 -26.12 -22.34 -4.41
C PRO A 439 -27.04 -21.97 -5.58
N VAL A 440 -27.65 -20.80 -5.51
CA VAL A 440 -28.48 -20.20 -6.55
C VAL A 440 -27.97 -18.81 -6.87
N TRP A 441 -28.18 -18.34 -8.10
CA TRP A 441 -27.95 -16.96 -8.45
C TRP A 441 -29.25 -16.21 -8.68
N VAL A 442 -29.42 -15.12 -7.93
CA VAL A 442 -30.50 -14.17 -8.04
C VAL A 442 -29.93 -12.83 -8.49
N THR A 443 -30.61 -12.19 -9.43
CA THR A 443 -30.28 -10.84 -9.89
C THR A 443 -31.54 -9.97 -9.90
N ASP A 444 -31.35 -8.66 -9.85
CA ASP A 444 -32.44 -7.72 -10.01
C ASP A 444 -32.83 -7.55 -11.50
N LEU A 445 -34.01 -8.03 -11.89
CA LEU A 445 -34.62 -7.72 -13.19
C LEU A 445 -35.89 -6.91 -12.95
N ASP A 446 -35.91 -5.67 -13.44
CA ASP A 446 -37.01 -4.73 -13.29
C ASP A 446 -37.47 -4.55 -11.82
N GLY A 447 -36.52 -4.47 -10.89
CA GLY A 447 -36.77 -4.29 -9.46
C GLY A 447 -37.20 -5.57 -8.72
N LYS A 448 -37.14 -6.73 -9.37
CA LYS A 448 -37.55 -8.03 -8.81
C LYS A 448 -36.35 -8.94 -8.62
N ALA A 449 -36.35 -9.70 -7.54
CA ALA A 449 -35.33 -10.72 -7.26
C ALA A 449 -35.60 -11.98 -8.10
N VAL A 450 -34.95 -12.09 -9.26
CA VAL A 450 -35.19 -13.17 -10.23
C VAL A 450 -34.06 -14.19 -10.21
N VAL A 451 -34.43 -15.47 -10.12
CA VAL A 451 -33.50 -16.59 -10.23
C VAL A 451 -33.01 -16.71 -11.66
N VAL A 452 -31.69 -16.69 -11.87
CA VAL A 452 -31.06 -16.86 -13.20
C VAL A 452 -30.15 -18.07 -13.28
N GLU A 453 -29.75 -18.64 -12.13
CA GLU A 453 -28.96 -19.87 -12.07
C GLU A 453 -29.41 -20.69 -10.85
N VAL A 454 -29.60 -21.99 -11.06
CA VAL A 454 -29.77 -22.96 -9.98
C VAL A 454 -28.68 -24.00 -10.18
N HIS A 455 -27.82 -24.19 -9.19
CA HIS A 455 -26.77 -25.19 -9.31
C HIS A 455 -27.39 -26.59 -9.49
N GLU A 456 -26.79 -27.44 -10.33
CA GLU A 456 -27.33 -28.75 -10.70
C GLU A 456 -27.68 -29.60 -9.47
N ALA A 457 -26.77 -29.67 -8.50
CA ALA A 457 -26.98 -30.37 -7.23
C ALA A 457 -28.13 -29.82 -6.35
N ALA A 458 -28.63 -28.62 -6.63
CA ALA A 458 -29.75 -27.97 -5.94
C ALA A 458 -31.04 -27.90 -6.78
N SER A 459 -31.05 -28.50 -7.97
CA SER A 459 -32.18 -28.44 -8.91
C SER A 459 -33.41 -29.24 -8.46
N SER A 460 -33.30 -30.06 -7.41
CA SER A 460 -34.42 -30.81 -6.80
C SER A 460 -35.30 -29.96 -5.86
N SER A 461 -35.01 -28.67 -5.69
CA SER A 461 -35.70 -27.73 -4.78
C SER A 461 -37.05 -27.20 -5.28
N GLY A 462 -37.42 -27.49 -6.53
CA GLY A 462 -38.60 -26.91 -7.20
C GLY A 462 -38.41 -25.46 -7.65
N LEU A 463 -37.21 -24.88 -7.46
CA LEU A 463 -36.81 -23.57 -7.97
C LEU A 463 -36.20 -23.72 -9.37
N VAL A 464 -36.59 -22.84 -10.30
CA VAL A 464 -36.08 -22.83 -11.67
C VAL A 464 -35.72 -21.41 -12.11
N PRO A 465 -34.81 -21.23 -13.09
CA PRO A 465 -34.58 -19.92 -13.69
C PRO A 465 -35.89 -19.25 -14.15
N GLY A 466 -36.04 -17.95 -13.88
CA GLY A 466 -37.24 -17.16 -14.16
C GLY A 466 -38.26 -17.11 -13.02
N ASP A 467 -38.04 -17.87 -11.93
CA ASP A 467 -38.78 -17.70 -10.69
C ASP A 467 -38.43 -16.36 -10.01
N ILE A 468 -39.46 -15.65 -9.53
CA ILE A 468 -39.30 -14.42 -8.75
C ILE A 468 -39.41 -14.77 -7.26
N ILE A 469 -38.39 -14.47 -6.45
CA ILE A 469 -38.44 -14.64 -5.00
C ILE A 469 -39.05 -13.38 -4.38
N GLU A 470 -40.16 -13.53 -3.66
CA GLU A 470 -40.82 -12.43 -2.96
C GLU A 470 -40.50 -12.45 -1.46
N LYS A 471 -40.36 -13.66 -0.88
CA LYS A 471 -40.10 -13.86 0.55
C LYS A 471 -39.06 -14.93 0.82
N VAL A 472 -38.33 -14.79 1.93
CA VAL A 472 -37.41 -15.77 2.51
C VAL A 472 -37.77 -15.93 3.97
N ASP A 473 -38.08 -17.15 4.41
CA ASP A 473 -38.47 -17.48 5.79
C ASP A 473 -39.61 -16.59 6.32
N GLY A 474 -40.56 -16.23 5.44
CA GLY A 474 -41.70 -15.37 5.75
C GLY A 474 -41.46 -13.87 5.65
N GLU A 475 -40.20 -13.42 5.57
CA GLU A 475 -39.83 -12.00 5.44
C GLU A 475 -39.69 -11.58 3.96
N PRO A 476 -40.11 -10.36 3.56
CA PRO A 476 -39.88 -9.84 2.21
C PRO A 476 -38.39 -9.74 1.87
N ILE A 477 -37.99 -10.27 0.71
CA ILE A 477 -36.56 -10.30 0.31
C ILE A 477 -35.93 -8.90 0.25
N ASP A 478 -36.70 -7.88 -0.15
CA ASP A 478 -36.22 -6.50 -0.20
C ASP A 478 -35.99 -5.86 1.16
N ALA A 479 -36.70 -6.30 2.19
CA ALA A 479 -36.43 -5.88 3.56
C ALA A 479 -35.12 -6.50 4.06
N LEU A 480 -34.92 -7.79 3.77
CA LEU A 480 -33.68 -8.50 4.09
C LEU A 480 -32.47 -7.90 3.36
N ALA A 481 -32.56 -7.65 2.05
CA ALA A 481 -31.47 -7.05 1.28
C ALA A 481 -31.06 -5.68 1.84
N ARG A 482 -32.02 -4.83 2.21
CA ARG A 482 -31.77 -3.53 2.86
C ARG A 482 -31.10 -3.65 4.22
N ARG A 483 -31.38 -4.71 4.98
CA ARG A 483 -30.75 -5.00 6.28
C ARG A 483 -29.25 -5.26 6.14
N PHE A 484 -28.84 -5.91 5.05
CA PHE A 484 -27.44 -6.27 4.80
C PHE A 484 -26.66 -5.19 4.04
N ALA A 485 -27.35 -4.36 3.24
CA ALA A 485 -26.75 -3.33 2.39
C ALA A 485 -25.63 -2.48 3.03
N PRO A 486 -25.74 -2.00 4.30
CA PRO A 486 -24.70 -1.18 4.93
C PRO A 486 -23.37 -1.90 5.21
N TYR A 487 -23.34 -3.24 5.09
CA TYR A 487 -22.20 -4.08 5.47
C TYR A 487 -21.60 -4.85 4.28
N VAL A 488 -22.11 -4.60 3.07
CA VAL A 488 -21.70 -5.27 1.84
C VAL A 488 -21.06 -4.23 0.93
N ALA A 489 -19.78 -4.42 0.61
CA ALA A 489 -19.06 -3.56 -0.33
C ALA A 489 -19.30 -4.02 -1.77
N ALA A 490 -19.40 -3.08 -2.70
CA ALA A 490 -19.37 -3.36 -4.13
C ALA A 490 -18.86 -2.16 -4.92
N SER A 491 -18.37 -2.41 -6.13
CA SER A 491 -17.84 -1.36 -7.01
C SER A 491 -18.93 -0.67 -7.85
N LEU A 492 -20.05 -1.37 -8.10
CA LEU A 492 -21.18 -0.88 -8.88
C LEU A 492 -22.50 -1.12 -8.12
N ALA A 493 -23.46 -0.20 -8.28
CA ALA A 493 -24.76 -0.28 -7.61
C ALA A 493 -25.59 -1.50 -8.05
N SER A 494 -25.54 -1.87 -9.33
CA SER A 494 -26.20 -3.08 -9.84
C SER A 494 -25.65 -4.34 -9.18
N TYR A 495 -24.32 -4.45 -9.06
CA TYR A 495 -23.69 -5.58 -8.41
C TYR A 495 -23.91 -5.60 -6.89
N HIS A 496 -23.94 -4.43 -6.24
CA HIS A 496 -24.31 -4.31 -4.83
C HIS A 496 -25.72 -4.84 -4.57
N ARG A 497 -26.67 -4.51 -5.45
CA ARG A 497 -28.03 -5.03 -5.39
C ARG A 497 -28.05 -6.56 -5.55
N ASP A 498 -27.34 -7.11 -6.52
CA ASP A 498 -27.26 -8.56 -6.71
C ASP A 498 -26.65 -9.24 -5.47
N LEU A 499 -25.52 -8.75 -4.94
CA LEU A 499 -24.89 -9.30 -3.75
C LEU A 499 -25.80 -9.27 -2.51
N THR A 500 -26.54 -8.18 -2.30
CA THR A 500 -27.44 -8.06 -1.15
C THR A 500 -28.68 -8.96 -1.27
N LEU A 501 -29.21 -9.16 -2.48
CA LEU A 501 -30.24 -10.17 -2.75
C LEU A 501 -29.73 -11.58 -2.46
N GLN A 502 -28.48 -11.88 -2.86
CA GLN A 502 -27.86 -13.17 -2.61
C GLN A 502 -27.64 -13.42 -1.11
N ILE A 503 -27.14 -12.43 -0.39
CA ILE A 503 -26.94 -12.51 1.07
C ILE A 503 -28.28 -12.62 1.81
N ALA A 504 -29.37 -12.03 1.29
CA ALA A 504 -30.70 -12.14 1.86
C ALA A 504 -31.25 -13.58 1.90
N LEU A 505 -30.73 -14.49 1.06
CA LEU A 505 -31.04 -15.91 1.10
C LEU A 505 -30.27 -16.67 2.20
N GLY A 506 -29.27 -16.03 2.80
CA GLY A 506 -28.39 -16.60 3.82
C GLY A 506 -29.11 -16.95 5.13
N GLY A 507 -28.46 -17.78 5.93
CA GLY A 507 -28.97 -18.28 7.21
C GLY A 507 -28.11 -19.43 7.73
N GLU A 508 -28.54 -20.09 8.81
CA GLU A 508 -27.73 -21.13 9.45
C GLU A 508 -27.32 -22.23 8.45
N VAL A 509 -26.05 -22.66 8.54
CA VAL A 509 -25.49 -23.70 7.66
C VAL A 509 -26.29 -25.00 7.82
N GLY A 510 -26.72 -25.60 6.72
CA GLY A 510 -27.52 -26.83 6.71
C GLY A 510 -29.00 -26.64 6.98
N SER A 511 -29.45 -25.44 7.37
CA SER A 511 -30.88 -25.13 7.49
C SER A 511 -31.57 -25.08 6.12
N THR A 512 -32.89 -25.18 6.11
CA THR A 512 -33.71 -25.05 4.90
C THR A 512 -34.32 -23.65 4.84
N ALA A 513 -34.01 -22.90 3.78
CA ALA A 513 -34.71 -21.67 3.44
C ALA A 513 -36.08 -21.99 2.83
N VAL A 514 -37.13 -21.34 3.33
CA VAL A 514 -38.49 -21.42 2.77
C VAL A 514 -38.74 -20.17 1.94
N LEU A 515 -38.88 -20.35 0.63
CA LEU A 515 -38.98 -19.26 -0.34
C LEU A 515 -40.42 -19.10 -0.80
N GLY A 516 -40.99 -17.91 -0.64
CA GLY A 516 -42.21 -17.50 -1.31
C GLY A 516 -41.88 -17.05 -2.72
N VAL A 517 -42.33 -17.80 -3.73
CA VAL A 517 -41.90 -17.66 -5.13
C VAL A 517 -43.09 -17.41 -6.05
N ARG A 518 -42.92 -16.57 -7.05
CA ARG A 518 -43.85 -16.43 -8.18
C ARG A 518 -43.21 -17.00 -9.44
N GLY A 519 -43.66 -18.19 -9.85
CA GLY A 519 -43.23 -18.84 -11.08
C GLY A 519 -44.19 -18.59 -12.24
N ALA A 520 -43.89 -19.19 -13.39
CA ALA A 520 -44.69 -19.03 -14.62
C ALA A 520 -46.17 -19.46 -14.47
N LYS A 521 -46.44 -20.45 -13.59
CA LYS A 521 -47.79 -20.99 -13.33
C LYS A 521 -48.50 -20.31 -12.14
N GLY A 522 -47.90 -19.27 -11.55
CA GLY A 522 -48.43 -18.59 -10.37
C GLY A 522 -47.55 -18.76 -9.12
N PRO A 523 -48.06 -18.35 -7.94
CA PRO A 523 -47.32 -18.43 -6.69
C PRO A 523 -47.10 -19.89 -6.26
N LYS A 524 -45.93 -20.16 -5.70
CA LYS A 524 -45.53 -21.45 -5.13
C LYS A 524 -44.56 -21.24 -3.96
N GLU A 525 -44.36 -22.28 -3.18
CA GLU A 525 -43.28 -22.36 -2.20
C GLU A 525 -42.13 -23.20 -2.77
N ALA A 526 -40.89 -22.76 -2.55
CA ALA A 526 -39.70 -23.55 -2.85
C ALA A 526 -38.84 -23.71 -1.59
N LYS A 527 -38.15 -24.84 -1.46
CA LYS A 527 -37.33 -25.15 -0.29
C LYS A 527 -35.90 -25.43 -0.72
N LEU A 528 -34.95 -24.75 -0.08
CA LEU A 528 -33.55 -24.79 -0.50
C LEU A 528 -32.64 -24.96 0.72
N VAL A 529 -31.71 -25.91 0.65
CA VAL A 529 -30.73 -26.12 1.73
C VAL A 529 -29.64 -25.05 1.65
N ARG A 530 -29.37 -24.38 2.77
CA ARG A 530 -28.31 -23.38 2.90
C ARG A 530 -26.96 -24.06 3.03
N THR A 531 -26.26 -24.19 1.91
CA THR A 531 -24.91 -24.77 1.84
C THR A 531 -24.04 -23.97 0.88
N SER A 532 -22.75 -23.88 1.21
CA SER A 532 -21.76 -23.23 0.35
C SER A 532 -21.64 -23.97 -0.98
N ARG A 533 -21.65 -23.24 -2.10
CA ARG A 533 -21.36 -23.78 -3.44
C ARG A 533 -20.05 -24.57 -3.49
N ARG A 534 -19.04 -24.18 -2.69
CA ARG A 534 -17.73 -24.87 -2.62
C ARG A 534 -17.82 -26.29 -2.07
N ASN A 535 -18.90 -26.62 -1.36
CA ASN A 535 -19.11 -27.95 -0.78
C ASN A 535 -19.90 -28.86 -1.72
N LEU A 536 -20.30 -28.37 -2.90
CA LEU A 536 -21.05 -29.17 -3.86
C LEU A 536 -20.10 -29.98 -4.75
N PRO A 537 -20.53 -31.18 -5.20
CA PRO A 537 -19.77 -31.93 -6.17
C PRO A 537 -19.61 -31.13 -7.47
N PRO A 538 -18.49 -31.30 -8.19
CA PRO A 538 -18.31 -30.68 -9.49
C PRO A 538 -19.39 -31.18 -10.48
N SER A 539 -19.86 -30.28 -11.35
CA SER A 539 -20.78 -30.64 -12.42
C SER A 539 -20.14 -31.63 -13.39
N LYS A 540 -20.93 -32.57 -13.91
CA LYS A 540 -20.51 -33.53 -14.95
C LYS A 540 -20.75 -33.02 -16.37
N ALA A 541 -21.31 -31.82 -16.52
CA ALA A 541 -21.57 -31.24 -17.83
C ALA A 541 -20.27 -30.94 -18.59
N GLU A 542 -20.29 -31.14 -19.91
CA GLU A 542 -19.15 -30.81 -20.78
C GLU A 542 -18.75 -29.33 -20.64
N SER A 543 -17.45 -29.07 -20.56
CA SER A 543 -16.87 -27.72 -20.50
C SER A 543 -16.78 -27.05 -21.86
N TYR A 544 -16.84 -27.81 -22.96
CA TYR A 544 -16.85 -27.30 -24.32
C TYR A 544 -17.53 -28.28 -25.29
N ARG A 545 -18.21 -27.74 -26.31
CA ARG A 545 -18.95 -28.55 -27.30
C ARG A 545 -19.10 -27.85 -28.65
N LEU A 546 -19.31 -28.67 -29.69
CA LEU A 546 -19.71 -28.21 -31.01
C LEU A 546 -21.23 -28.05 -31.05
N LEU A 547 -21.70 -26.94 -31.59
CA LEU A 547 -23.09 -26.60 -31.78
C LEU A 547 -23.46 -26.60 -33.27
N GLU A 548 -24.75 -26.61 -33.54
CA GLU A 548 -25.31 -26.53 -34.89
C GLU A 548 -24.81 -25.29 -35.65
N GLY A 549 -24.47 -25.49 -36.93
CA GLY A 549 -23.92 -24.44 -37.79
C GLY A 549 -22.40 -24.26 -37.66
N ASN A 550 -21.69 -25.29 -37.18
CA ASN A 550 -20.24 -25.28 -36.98
C ASN A 550 -19.77 -24.17 -36.03
N LEU A 551 -20.42 -24.06 -34.86
CA LEU A 551 -20.10 -23.07 -33.84
C LEU A 551 -19.60 -23.77 -32.58
N GLY A 552 -18.57 -23.25 -31.93
CA GLY A 552 -18.09 -23.73 -30.64
C GLY A 552 -18.78 -23.02 -29.48
N PHE A 553 -18.92 -23.72 -28.36
CA PHE A 553 -19.29 -23.15 -27.07
C PHE A 553 -18.33 -23.63 -26.00
N VAL A 554 -17.89 -22.72 -25.13
CA VAL A 554 -16.95 -22.97 -24.05
C VAL A 554 -17.48 -22.36 -22.76
N ASP A 555 -17.73 -23.19 -21.75
CA ASP A 555 -18.10 -22.79 -20.39
C ASP A 555 -16.83 -22.60 -19.56
N LEU A 556 -16.43 -21.34 -19.35
CA LEU A 556 -15.17 -21.04 -18.66
C LEU A 556 -15.22 -21.41 -17.17
N GLY A 557 -16.42 -21.53 -16.58
CA GLY A 557 -16.57 -21.99 -15.19
C GLY A 557 -16.41 -23.49 -14.98
N LYS A 558 -16.26 -24.26 -16.08
CA LYS A 558 -16.04 -25.71 -16.06
C LYS A 558 -14.76 -26.13 -16.78
N LEU A 559 -14.28 -25.35 -17.75
CA LEU A 559 -13.05 -25.65 -18.45
C LEU A 559 -11.87 -25.65 -17.48
N GLU A 560 -11.09 -26.73 -17.48
CA GLU A 560 -9.85 -26.83 -16.73
C GLU A 560 -8.65 -26.47 -17.60
N VAL A 561 -7.55 -26.06 -16.97
CA VAL A 561 -6.32 -25.63 -17.66
C VAL A 561 -5.78 -26.73 -18.59
N GLN A 562 -5.77 -27.98 -18.12
CA GLN A 562 -5.28 -29.13 -18.90
C GLN A 562 -6.16 -29.47 -20.12
N ASP A 563 -7.44 -29.06 -20.12
CA ASP A 563 -8.38 -29.37 -21.19
C ASP A 563 -8.34 -28.35 -22.33
N VAL A 564 -7.65 -27.21 -22.14
CA VAL A 564 -7.57 -26.13 -23.14
C VAL A 564 -7.01 -26.63 -24.49
N PRO A 565 -5.93 -27.43 -24.57
CA PRO A 565 -5.45 -27.95 -25.85
C PRO A 565 -6.49 -28.84 -26.56
N ALA A 566 -7.16 -29.73 -25.82
CA ALA A 566 -8.19 -30.61 -26.40
C ALA A 566 -9.43 -29.83 -26.86
N MET A 567 -9.82 -28.81 -26.08
CA MET A 567 -10.87 -27.86 -26.47
C MET A 567 -10.50 -27.14 -27.76
N PHE A 568 -9.28 -26.62 -27.85
CA PHE A 568 -8.79 -25.95 -29.05
C PHE A 568 -8.82 -26.90 -30.25
N GLU A 569 -8.25 -28.10 -30.14
CA GLU A 569 -8.23 -29.07 -31.24
C GLU A 569 -9.63 -29.42 -31.74
N LYS A 570 -10.61 -29.55 -30.84
CA LYS A 570 -12.02 -29.84 -31.21
C LYS A 570 -12.71 -28.66 -31.89
N LEU A 571 -12.35 -27.43 -31.53
CA LEU A 571 -13.07 -26.21 -31.95
C LEU A 571 -12.31 -25.35 -32.97
N LYS A 572 -11.05 -25.66 -33.30
CA LYS A 572 -10.17 -24.81 -34.12
C LYS A 572 -10.71 -24.47 -35.50
N ASP A 573 -11.50 -25.38 -36.09
CA ASP A 573 -12.07 -25.26 -37.44
C ASP A 573 -13.54 -24.76 -37.43
N THR A 574 -14.04 -24.34 -36.27
CA THR A 574 -15.38 -23.75 -36.16
C THR A 574 -15.42 -22.34 -36.75
N ARG A 575 -16.60 -21.94 -37.24
CA ARG A 575 -16.84 -20.58 -37.76
C ARG A 575 -16.73 -19.51 -36.67
N GLY A 576 -17.12 -19.85 -35.45
CA GLY A 576 -17.04 -18.96 -34.31
C GLY A 576 -17.17 -19.70 -32.99
N ILE A 577 -16.65 -19.11 -31.91
CA ILE A 577 -16.73 -19.65 -30.55
C ILE A 577 -17.47 -18.66 -29.65
N VAL A 578 -18.41 -19.17 -28.85
CA VAL A 578 -19.00 -18.45 -27.71
C VAL A 578 -18.28 -18.86 -26.42
N PHE A 579 -17.73 -17.89 -25.71
CA PHE A 579 -17.20 -18.06 -24.36
C PHE A 579 -18.24 -17.62 -23.34
N ASP A 580 -18.66 -18.51 -22.44
CA ASP A 580 -19.52 -18.15 -21.32
C ASP A 580 -18.65 -17.75 -20.12
N LEU A 581 -18.58 -16.44 -19.88
CA LEU A 581 -17.81 -15.82 -18.80
C LEU A 581 -18.73 -15.29 -17.69
N ARG A 582 -20.02 -15.65 -17.73
CA ARG A 582 -20.97 -15.46 -16.62
C ARG A 582 -20.65 -16.40 -15.46
N ALA A 583 -19.95 -17.51 -15.73
CA ALA A 583 -19.37 -18.38 -14.73
C ALA A 583 -17.89 -18.02 -14.48
N TYR A 584 -17.45 -18.13 -13.22
CA TYR A 584 -16.10 -17.74 -12.82
C TYR A 584 -15.04 -18.73 -13.34
N PRO A 585 -14.01 -18.29 -14.07
CA PRO A 585 -13.04 -19.19 -14.69
C PRO A 585 -12.17 -19.95 -13.69
N ARG A 586 -11.61 -21.09 -14.12
CA ARG A 586 -10.71 -21.95 -13.33
C ARG A 586 -9.23 -21.73 -13.67
N GLY A 587 -8.81 -20.47 -13.85
CA GLY A 587 -7.42 -20.14 -14.21
C GLY A 587 -7.04 -20.43 -15.66
N THR A 588 -8.01 -20.61 -16.55
CA THR A 588 -7.79 -21.01 -17.95
C THR A 588 -7.26 -19.90 -18.85
N MET A 589 -7.33 -18.63 -18.43
CA MET A 589 -6.94 -17.48 -19.25
C MET A 589 -5.52 -17.59 -19.84
N TRP A 590 -4.53 -18.00 -19.02
CA TRP A 590 -3.12 -18.11 -19.42
C TRP A 590 -2.89 -19.22 -20.46
N ALA A 591 -3.66 -20.31 -20.37
CA ALA A 591 -3.61 -21.39 -21.34
C ALA A 591 -4.38 -21.06 -22.63
N LEU A 592 -5.45 -20.26 -22.54
CA LEU A 592 -6.20 -19.78 -23.70
C LEU A 592 -5.38 -18.78 -24.52
N GLY A 593 -4.73 -17.81 -23.87
CA GLY A 593 -4.04 -16.69 -24.51
C GLY A 593 -3.26 -17.04 -25.78
N PRO A 594 -2.31 -18.00 -25.74
CA PRO A 594 -1.50 -18.37 -26.90
C PRO A 594 -2.32 -18.80 -28.14
N TYR A 595 -3.41 -19.53 -27.95
CA TYR A 595 -4.28 -20.00 -29.04
C TYR A 595 -5.16 -18.90 -29.66
N PHE A 596 -5.34 -17.78 -28.96
CA PHE A 596 -6.28 -16.73 -29.35
C PHE A 596 -5.61 -15.37 -29.64
N ASP A 597 -4.27 -15.28 -29.58
CA ASP A 597 -3.52 -14.05 -29.89
C ASP A 597 -3.41 -13.78 -31.41
N VAL A 598 -4.53 -13.49 -32.05
CA VAL A 598 -4.58 -13.19 -33.50
C VAL A 598 -4.28 -11.74 -33.86
N LYS A 599 -4.28 -10.83 -32.89
CA LYS A 599 -3.99 -9.39 -33.11
C LYS A 599 -2.53 -9.00 -32.93
N GLY A 600 -1.71 -9.85 -32.30
CA GLY A 600 -0.30 -9.57 -32.04
C GLY A 600 -0.11 -8.65 -30.83
N SER A 601 0.53 -9.17 -29.79
CA SER A 601 0.90 -8.59 -28.49
C SER A 601 0.67 -7.09 -28.32
N ARG A 602 -0.56 -6.73 -27.93
CA ARG A 602 -0.85 -5.49 -27.20
C ARG A 602 -0.90 -5.81 -25.71
N PRO A 603 -0.47 -4.90 -24.82
CA PRO A 603 -0.86 -4.99 -23.42
C PRO A 603 -2.35 -5.26 -23.33
N PHE A 604 -2.77 -6.29 -22.61
CA PHE A 604 -4.19 -6.52 -22.35
C PHE A 604 -4.62 -5.92 -21.01
N ALA A 605 -3.67 -5.71 -20.10
CA ALA A 605 -3.88 -5.04 -18.83
C ALA A 605 -2.63 -4.27 -18.38
N TRP A 606 -2.86 -3.17 -17.65
CA TRP A 606 -1.83 -2.49 -16.87
C TRP A 606 -2.11 -2.64 -15.39
N TYR A 607 -1.07 -2.76 -14.59
CA TYR A 607 -1.16 -2.82 -13.14
C TYR A 607 -0.47 -1.64 -12.48
N MET A 608 -1.06 -1.17 -11.39
CA MET A 608 -0.41 -0.26 -10.47
C MET A 608 -0.46 -0.87 -9.08
N ARG A 609 0.72 -1.25 -8.57
CA ARG A 609 0.86 -1.85 -7.24
C ARG A 609 1.35 -0.80 -6.26
N PRO A 610 0.70 -0.61 -5.10
CA PRO A 610 1.21 0.24 -4.06
C PRO A 610 2.60 -0.21 -3.60
N TYR A 611 3.45 0.77 -3.34
CA TYR A 611 4.78 0.61 -2.78
C TYR A 611 4.88 1.46 -1.52
N ALA A 612 5.43 0.91 -0.45
CA ALA A 612 5.70 1.65 0.77
C ALA A 612 6.99 1.17 1.43
N GLY A 613 7.76 2.10 2.00
CA GLY A 613 8.92 1.76 2.82
C GLY A 613 10.05 2.77 2.66
N GLY A 614 10.82 2.96 3.73
CA GLY A 614 11.82 4.01 3.78
C GLY A 614 11.22 5.40 3.54
N GLN A 615 11.90 6.20 2.73
CA GLN A 615 11.43 7.51 2.25
C GLN A 615 10.38 7.43 1.14
N ASN A 616 10.11 6.24 0.59
CA ASN A 616 9.37 6.10 -0.65
C ASN A 616 7.98 5.49 -0.41
N VAL A 617 6.95 6.24 -0.80
CA VAL A 617 5.57 5.76 -0.88
C VAL A 617 5.03 6.11 -2.27
N GLY A 618 4.47 5.15 -2.97
CA GLY A 618 4.05 5.37 -4.35
C GLY A 618 3.52 4.11 -5.01
N TRP A 619 3.81 3.96 -6.31
CA TRP A 619 3.28 2.88 -7.14
C TRP A 619 4.38 2.30 -8.03
N VAL A 620 4.35 0.98 -8.21
CA VAL A 620 5.11 0.30 -9.26
C VAL A 620 4.15 -0.11 -10.37
N LYS A 621 4.53 0.20 -11.61
CA LYS A 621 3.74 -0.08 -12.80
C LYS A 621 4.19 -1.39 -13.45
N TYR A 622 3.24 -2.27 -13.73
CA TYR A 622 3.47 -3.51 -14.48
C TYR A 622 2.54 -3.58 -15.69
N VAL A 623 2.87 -4.44 -16.64
CA VAL A 623 2.08 -4.65 -17.85
C VAL A 623 1.97 -6.14 -18.11
N ASP A 624 0.78 -6.57 -18.48
CA ASP A 624 0.56 -7.93 -18.97
C ASP A 624 0.37 -7.92 -20.47
N SER A 625 1.14 -8.77 -21.14
CA SER A 625 1.10 -8.99 -22.57
C SER A 625 1.22 -10.49 -22.83
N LEU A 626 0.59 -10.94 -23.92
CA LEU A 626 0.77 -12.31 -24.37
C LEU A 626 2.16 -12.46 -24.97
N ARG A 627 2.82 -13.57 -24.61
CA ARG A 627 4.08 -13.98 -25.25
C ARG A 627 3.76 -14.55 -26.62
N GLU A 628 4.56 -14.20 -27.60
CA GLU A 628 4.47 -14.81 -28.93
C GLU A 628 4.80 -16.31 -28.84
N THR A 629 4.04 -17.12 -29.56
CA THR A 629 4.23 -18.58 -29.62
C THR A 629 3.92 -19.08 -31.03
N ASP A 630 4.50 -20.24 -31.39
CA ASP A 630 4.25 -20.93 -32.65
C ASP A 630 2.99 -21.81 -32.63
N LEU A 631 2.17 -21.71 -31.57
CA LEU A 631 0.92 -22.47 -31.48
C LEU A 631 -0.06 -22.03 -32.57
N PRO A 632 -0.87 -22.96 -33.11
CA PRO A 632 -1.93 -22.62 -34.04
C PRO A 632 -2.90 -21.62 -33.38
N LYS A 633 -3.31 -20.62 -34.16
CA LYS A 633 -4.18 -19.54 -33.70
C LYS A 633 -5.59 -19.71 -34.23
N TYR A 634 -6.59 -19.59 -33.36
CA TYR A 634 -8.00 -19.58 -33.74
C TYR A 634 -8.35 -18.27 -34.45
N ARG A 635 -8.69 -18.34 -35.75
CA ARG A 635 -9.00 -17.16 -36.57
C ARG A 635 -10.50 -16.92 -36.79
N GLY A 636 -11.35 -17.80 -36.26
CA GLY A 636 -12.80 -17.60 -36.28
C GLY A 636 -13.24 -16.45 -35.37
N ARG A 637 -14.51 -16.04 -35.48
CA ARG A 637 -15.06 -14.96 -34.66
C ARG A 637 -15.33 -15.43 -33.24
N THR A 638 -15.16 -14.56 -32.26
CA THR A 638 -15.47 -14.87 -30.86
C THR A 638 -16.56 -13.95 -30.31
N VAL A 639 -17.43 -14.51 -29.48
CA VAL A 639 -18.41 -13.77 -28.68
C VAL A 639 -18.24 -14.20 -27.23
N THR A 640 -18.27 -13.27 -26.29
CA THR A 640 -18.14 -13.57 -24.86
C THR A 640 -19.37 -13.06 -24.12
N LEU A 641 -20.04 -13.97 -23.40
CA LEU A 641 -21.19 -13.64 -22.56
C LEU A 641 -20.70 -13.11 -21.22
N ILE A 642 -21.15 -11.92 -20.83
CA ILE A 642 -20.76 -11.26 -19.58
C ILE A 642 -21.98 -10.74 -18.83
N ASP A 643 -21.90 -10.72 -17.50
CA ASP A 643 -22.86 -10.01 -16.66
C ASP A 643 -22.24 -9.64 -15.31
N SER A 644 -23.05 -9.18 -14.36
CA SER A 644 -22.59 -8.77 -13.03
C SER A 644 -21.89 -9.88 -12.23
N ARG A 645 -22.02 -11.17 -12.59
CA ARG A 645 -21.25 -12.28 -12.01
C ARG A 645 -19.79 -12.30 -12.45
N THR A 646 -19.49 -11.71 -13.61
CA THR A 646 -18.13 -11.58 -14.12
C THR A 646 -17.38 -10.58 -13.23
N ILE A 647 -16.43 -11.08 -12.43
CA ILE A 647 -15.65 -10.30 -11.47
C ILE A 647 -14.19 -10.79 -11.48
N SER A 648 -13.23 -9.94 -11.09
CA SER A 648 -11.85 -10.36 -10.77
C SER A 648 -11.17 -11.11 -11.92
N GLN A 649 -10.72 -12.36 -11.71
CA GLN A 649 -10.12 -13.17 -12.78
C GLN A 649 -11.02 -13.28 -14.02
N ALA A 650 -12.35 -13.29 -13.85
CA ALA A 650 -13.26 -13.31 -14.99
C ALA A 650 -13.15 -12.01 -15.80
N GLU A 651 -13.14 -10.84 -15.16
CA GLU A 651 -12.92 -9.57 -15.86
C GLU A 651 -11.55 -9.51 -16.54
N HIS A 652 -10.53 -10.08 -15.89
CA HIS A 652 -9.19 -10.18 -16.46
C HIS A 652 -9.13 -11.08 -17.71
N THR A 653 -9.88 -12.18 -17.69
CA THR A 653 -10.05 -13.06 -18.85
C THR A 653 -10.74 -12.33 -20.00
N GLY A 654 -11.73 -11.49 -19.69
CA GLY A 654 -12.38 -10.64 -20.69
C GLY A 654 -11.41 -9.62 -21.30
N LEU A 655 -10.57 -8.95 -20.51
CA LEU A 655 -9.53 -8.05 -21.02
C LEU A 655 -8.62 -8.76 -22.03
N LEU A 656 -8.16 -9.97 -21.69
CA LEU A 656 -7.33 -10.77 -22.57
C LEU A 656 -8.07 -11.16 -23.86
N LEU A 657 -9.29 -11.69 -23.78
CA LEU A 657 -10.05 -12.10 -24.97
C LEU A 657 -10.36 -10.91 -25.88
N LYS A 658 -10.62 -9.73 -25.31
CA LYS A 658 -10.82 -8.51 -26.09
C LYS A 658 -9.54 -8.07 -26.80
N ALA A 659 -8.40 -8.10 -26.12
CA ALA A 659 -7.12 -7.69 -26.70
C ALA A 659 -6.60 -8.70 -27.74
N ALA A 660 -6.70 -9.99 -27.45
CA ALA A 660 -6.12 -11.07 -28.25
C ALA A 660 -6.98 -11.43 -29.47
N ALA A 661 -8.30 -11.56 -29.27
CA ALA A 661 -9.24 -12.08 -30.26
C ALA A 661 -10.31 -11.08 -30.71
N ASP A 662 -10.36 -9.89 -30.12
CA ASP A 662 -11.37 -8.87 -30.44
C ASP A 662 -12.81 -9.38 -30.28
N THR A 663 -13.01 -10.18 -29.21
CA THR A 663 -14.31 -10.77 -28.89
C THR A 663 -15.39 -9.70 -28.76
N VAL A 664 -16.60 -10.04 -29.21
CA VAL A 664 -17.79 -9.21 -28.99
C VAL A 664 -18.39 -9.56 -27.65
N PHE A 665 -18.51 -8.60 -26.74
CA PHE A 665 -19.18 -8.78 -25.47
C PHE A 665 -20.71 -8.65 -25.63
N VAL A 666 -21.44 -9.66 -25.19
CA VAL A 666 -22.92 -9.66 -25.16
C VAL A 666 -23.36 -9.81 -23.72
N GLY A 667 -24.23 -8.90 -23.24
CA GLY A 667 -24.78 -9.01 -21.89
C GLY A 667 -24.93 -7.67 -21.19
N SER A 668 -24.59 -7.62 -19.90
CA SER A 668 -24.55 -6.40 -19.09
C SER A 668 -23.13 -6.05 -18.64
N ALA A 669 -22.94 -4.87 -18.05
CA ALA A 669 -21.66 -4.53 -17.41
C ALA A 669 -21.32 -5.57 -16.32
N THR A 670 -20.02 -5.85 -16.20
CA THR A 670 -19.46 -6.75 -15.20
C THR A 670 -19.43 -6.10 -13.81
N ALA A 671 -18.93 -6.80 -12.79
CA ALA A 671 -18.89 -6.28 -11.42
C ALA A 671 -18.04 -5.02 -11.23
N GLY A 672 -17.09 -4.74 -12.14
CA GLY A 672 -16.17 -3.61 -12.05
C GLY A 672 -15.22 -3.73 -10.88
N THR A 673 -14.77 -4.95 -10.56
CA THR A 673 -13.93 -5.25 -9.39
C THR A 673 -12.81 -6.19 -9.78
N ASN A 674 -11.66 -5.64 -10.16
CA ASN A 674 -10.50 -6.42 -10.58
C ASN A 674 -9.23 -5.97 -9.85
N GLY A 675 -8.26 -6.87 -9.77
CA GLY A 675 -7.03 -6.72 -9.01
C GLY A 675 -6.90 -7.77 -7.93
N ASP A 676 -5.66 -8.22 -7.70
CA ASP A 676 -5.38 -9.27 -6.74
C ASP A 676 -5.68 -8.82 -5.32
N VAL A 677 -6.42 -9.66 -4.63
CA VAL A 677 -6.76 -9.50 -3.21
C VAL A 677 -5.49 -9.66 -2.36
N THR A 678 -5.41 -8.91 -1.27
CA THR A 678 -4.49 -9.17 -0.17
C THR A 678 -5.27 -9.20 1.15
N GLU A 679 -4.61 -9.63 2.22
CA GLU A 679 -5.21 -9.89 3.53
C GLU A 679 -4.40 -9.21 4.64
N ALA A 680 -5.09 -8.40 5.44
CA ALA A 680 -4.64 -7.95 6.74
C ALA A 680 -5.39 -8.71 7.85
N ILE A 681 -4.76 -8.86 9.02
CA ILE A 681 -5.43 -9.40 10.21
C ILE A 681 -5.70 -8.27 11.21
N LEU A 682 -6.94 -8.22 11.71
CA LEU A 682 -7.39 -7.29 12.73
C LEU A 682 -7.68 -8.05 14.06
N PRO A 683 -7.62 -7.38 15.22
CA PRO A 683 -7.94 -7.98 16.51
C PRO A 683 -9.27 -8.76 16.53
N GLY A 684 -9.23 -9.99 17.05
CA GLY A 684 -10.35 -10.93 17.08
C GLY A 684 -10.32 -11.98 15.97
N ASP A 685 -9.12 -12.30 15.44
CA ASP A 685 -8.90 -13.21 14.30
C ASP A 685 -9.67 -12.81 13.04
N ILE A 686 -9.77 -11.50 12.79
CA ILE A 686 -10.59 -10.98 11.70
C ILE A 686 -9.71 -10.76 10.48
N SER A 687 -9.91 -11.58 9.45
CA SER A 687 -9.33 -11.36 8.13
C SER A 687 -10.03 -10.19 7.43
N PHE A 688 -9.29 -9.15 7.11
CA PHE A 688 -9.72 -8.05 6.26
C PHE A 688 -9.11 -8.19 4.86
N TYR A 689 -9.95 -8.50 3.88
CA TYR A 689 -9.58 -8.60 2.47
C TYR A 689 -9.82 -7.28 1.76
N PHE A 690 -8.93 -6.91 0.85
CA PHE A 690 -9.08 -5.75 -0.03
C PHE A 690 -8.20 -5.91 -1.28
N THR A 691 -8.48 -5.12 -2.32
CA THR A 691 -7.68 -5.14 -3.54
C THR A 691 -6.32 -4.47 -3.34
N GLY A 692 -5.25 -5.24 -3.53
CA GLY A 692 -3.86 -4.82 -3.32
C GLY A 692 -3.14 -4.33 -4.57
N GLN A 693 -3.72 -4.47 -5.76
CA GLN A 693 -3.18 -3.86 -6.98
C GLN A 693 -4.27 -3.43 -7.95
N GLN A 694 -4.07 -2.30 -8.60
CA GLN A 694 -5.02 -1.76 -9.57
C GLN A 694 -4.85 -2.49 -10.90
N VAL A 695 -5.96 -2.68 -11.62
CA VAL A 695 -6.02 -3.19 -12.99
C VAL A 695 -6.71 -2.16 -13.88
N LEU A 696 -6.06 -1.83 -14.98
CA LEU A 696 -6.58 -1.00 -16.06
C LEU A 696 -6.68 -1.83 -17.34
N HIS A 697 -7.52 -1.38 -18.28
CA HIS A 697 -7.49 -1.90 -19.64
C HIS A 697 -6.10 -1.72 -20.26
N GLY A 698 -5.76 -2.55 -21.25
CA GLY A 698 -4.51 -2.46 -22.00
C GLY A 698 -4.21 -1.10 -22.66
N ASP A 699 -5.25 -0.30 -22.91
CA ASP A 699 -5.17 1.07 -23.43
C ASP A 699 -5.11 2.14 -22.32
N GLY A 700 -5.07 1.74 -21.05
CA GLY A 700 -5.02 2.60 -19.87
C GLY A 700 -6.38 3.05 -19.33
N ARG A 701 -7.50 2.67 -19.95
CA ARG A 701 -8.84 3.01 -19.41
C ARG A 701 -9.10 2.32 -18.07
N GLN A 702 -9.88 2.99 -17.23
CA GLN A 702 -10.33 2.48 -15.94
C GLN A 702 -11.29 1.29 -16.09
N LEU A 703 -11.05 0.22 -15.33
CA LEU A 703 -11.96 -0.92 -15.18
C LEU A 703 -12.73 -0.85 -13.85
N GLN A 704 -12.04 -0.60 -12.74
CA GLN A 704 -12.65 -0.52 -11.40
C GLN A 704 -13.83 0.48 -11.38
N ARG A 705 -14.96 0.12 -10.77
CA ARG A 705 -16.21 0.92 -10.76
C ARG A 705 -16.80 1.24 -12.14
N LYS A 706 -16.40 0.53 -13.19
CA LYS A 706 -17.00 0.59 -14.54
C LYS A 706 -17.35 -0.80 -15.08
N GLY A 707 -16.46 -1.76 -14.85
CA GLY A 707 -16.54 -3.10 -15.45
C GLY A 707 -16.15 -3.10 -16.92
N LEU A 708 -16.13 -4.29 -17.51
CA LEU A 708 -16.19 -4.48 -18.94
C LEU A 708 -17.59 -4.10 -19.41
N GLU A 709 -17.65 -3.21 -20.39
CA GLU A 709 -18.91 -2.79 -20.99
C GLU A 709 -19.26 -3.72 -22.17
N PRO A 710 -20.52 -4.19 -22.28
CA PRO A 710 -20.93 -5.03 -23.39
C PRO A 710 -20.99 -4.22 -24.68
N ASP A 711 -20.48 -4.80 -25.78
CA ASP A 711 -20.66 -4.26 -27.12
C ASP A 711 -22.15 -4.36 -27.56
N VAL A 712 -22.84 -5.41 -27.10
CA VAL A 712 -24.28 -5.62 -27.28
C VAL A 712 -24.95 -5.74 -25.92
N LYS A 713 -25.61 -4.67 -25.49
CA LYS A 713 -26.38 -4.62 -24.24
C LYS A 713 -27.60 -5.52 -24.34
N LEU A 714 -27.65 -6.55 -23.50
CA LEU A 714 -28.76 -7.49 -23.40
C LEU A 714 -28.82 -8.07 -21.98
N ARG A 715 -30.00 -8.08 -21.38
CA ARG A 715 -30.26 -8.79 -20.12
C ARG A 715 -31.31 -9.86 -20.38
N PRO A 716 -31.28 -10.99 -19.66
CA PRO A 716 -32.36 -11.96 -19.76
C PRO A 716 -33.67 -11.33 -19.31
N THR A 717 -34.77 -11.74 -19.91
CA THR A 717 -36.13 -11.37 -19.50
C THR A 717 -36.72 -12.47 -18.62
N VAL A 718 -37.61 -12.09 -17.70
CA VAL A 718 -38.36 -13.06 -16.89
C VAL A 718 -39.11 -14.06 -17.79
N ALA A 719 -39.75 -13.56 -18.85
CA ALA A 719 -40.47 -14.39 -19.80
C ALA A 719 -39.54 -15.37 -20.55
N GLY A 720 -38.36 -14.91 -21.00
CA GLY A 720 -37.36 -15.75 -21.64
C GLY A 720 -36.86 -16.87 -20.72
N LEU A 721 -36.52 -16.53 -19.47
CA LEU A 721 -36.10 -17.50 -18.47
C LEU A 721 -37.19 -18.53 -18.15
N GLN A 722 -38.44 -18.08 -17.98
CA GLN A 722 -39.60 -18.96 -17.74
C GLN A 722 -39.91 -19.87 -18.93
N ALA A 723 -39.55 -19.45 -20.15
CA ALA A 723 -39.62 -20.27 -21.36
C ALA A 723 -38.39 -21.18 -21.55
N GLY A 724 -37.44 -21.19 -20.62
CA GLY A 724 -36.22 -22.00 -20.70
C GLY A 724 -35.20 -21.50 -21.73
N ARG A 725 -35.30 -20.24 -22.16
CA ARG A 725 -34.41 -19.64 -23.15
C ARG A 725 -33.19 -18.98 -22.50
N ASP A 726 -32.05 -19.11 -23.18
CA ASP A 726 -30.87 -18.30 -22.92
C ASP A 726 -30.74 -17.24 -24.01
N GLU A 727 -31.41 -16.10 -23.82
CA GLU A 727 -31.49 -15.01 -24.81
C GLU A 727 -30.11 -14.43 -25.14
N LEU A 728 -29.15 -14.49 -24.21
CA LEU A 728 -27.77 -14.05 -24.43
C LEU A 728 -27.04 -15.02 -25.36
N LEU A 729 -27.15 -16.33 -25.11
CA LEU A 729 -26.59 -17.35 -25.99
C LEU A 729 -27.23 -17.31 -27.38
N GLU A 730 -28.56 -17.21 -27.47
CA GLU A 730 -29.27 -17.07 -28.74
C GLU A 730 -28.75 -15.87 -29.55
N ARG A 731 -28.56 -14.72 -28.87
CA ARG A 731 -28.01 -13.52 -29.50
C ARG A 731 -26.57 -13.71 -29.96
N ALA A 732 -25.73 -14.38 -29.16
CA ALA A 732 -24.36 -14.70 -29.54
C ALA A 732 -24.30 -15.58 -30.80
N LEU A 733 -25.15 -16.62 -30.87
CA LEU A 733 -25.24 -17.50 -32.03
C LEU A 733 -25.71 -16.74 -33.28
N GLN A 734 -26.67 -15.82 -33.15
CA GLN A 734 -27.08 -14.95 -34.26
C GLN A 734 -25.92 -14.09 -34.79
N ILE A 735 -25.14 -13.50 -33.89
CA ILE A 735 -23.98 -12.67 -34.25
C ILE A 735 -22.94 -13.47 -35.03
N LEU A 736 -22.67 -14.72 -34.62
CA LEU A 736 -21.72 -15.61 -35.29
C LEU A 736 -22.23 -16.13 -36.64
N ARG A 737 -23.55 -16.32 -36.78
CA ARG A 737 -24.22 -16.75 -38.03
C ARG A 737 -24.33 -15.64 -39.07
N ALA A 738 -24.37 -14.38 -38.66
CA ALA A 738 -24.35 -13.24 -39.57
C ALA A 738 -23.04 -13.21 -40.37
N GLU A 739 -23.13 -12.90 -41.68
CA GLU A 739 -21.94 -12.64 -42.49
C GLU A 739 -21.13 -11.48 -41.89
N PRO A 740 -19.79 -11.56 -41.89
CA PRO A 740 -18.98 -10.43 -41.44
C PRO A 740 -19.30 -9.22 -42.34
N PRO A 741 -19.48 -8.01 -41.78
CA PRO A 741 -19.61 -6.83 -42.61
C PRO A 741 -18.37 -6.73 -43.49
N ASN A 742 -18.57 -6.63 -44.82
CA ASN A 742 -17.50 -6.39 -45.77
C ASN A 742 -16.67 -5.21 -45.28
N LYS A 743 -15.42 -5.45 -44.86
CA LYS A 743 -14.49 -4.37 -44.56
C LYS A 743 -14.36 -3.54 -45.85
N PRO A 744 -14.69 -2.24 -45.86
CA PRO A 744 -14.32 -1.41 -46.99
C PRO A 744 -12.81 -1.52 -47.17
N ALA A 745 -12.38 -1.79 -48.41
CA ALA A 745 -10.97 -1.89 -48.77
C ALA A 745 -10.24 -0.66 -48.22
N SER A 746 -9.22 -0.89 -47.39
CA SER A 746 -8.36 0.19 -46.92
C SER A 746 -7.75 0.87 -48.14
N SER A 747 -8.18 2.10 -48.41
CA SER A 747 -7.49 2.97 -49.35
C SER A 747 -6.09 3.21 -48.78
N SER A 748 -5.08 2.65 -49.43
CA SER A 748 -3.68 2.98 -49.21
C SER A 748 -3.48 4.50 -49.38
N ARG A 749 -3.15 5.20 -48.30
CA ARG A 749 -2.28 6.38 -48.29
C ARG A 749 -1.53 6.45 -46.97
#